data_AF-A0A6H1R9G1-F1
#
_entry.id   AF-A0A6H1R9G1-F1
#
_cell.length_a   1.000
_cell.length_b   1.000
_cell.length_c   1.000
_cell.angle_alpha   90.00
_cell.angle_beta   90.00
_cell.angle_gamma   90.00
#
_symmetry.space_group_name_H-M   'P 1'
#
loop_
_entity.id
_entity.type
_entity.pdbx_description
1 polymer ?
#
loop_
_entity_poly.entity_id
_entity_poly.type
_entity_poly.pdbx_seq_one_letter_code
_entity_poly.pdbx_strand_id
1 'polypeptide(L)'
;MSRRGQITMSEDEIVDFIAQRRIVVLATLKSDGRPHLVPMWFVHDGPVIEVWSYSRSQKTLNLRRDPRATLLLETGTEYGELRGVSLECGAEILEAPADVERIGIGLAERYGGAAPSGLAASEEAREALRTKAAKRVGLRLTRRGRSPGTTANSAVRTESKPAGRSAMWDGSPGVKGVAPSAYSGNVNWTVDVPVDDLPELPPLPPEMRARLDDALARSAVQQPQWPDQDQAGKVRKVLESVPPVTVPSEVNQLRQHLAAVARGEAFLLQGGDCAETFADNTEPHIRGNIRTLLQMAVVLTYGASMPVVKVGRIAGQYAKPRSSNTDALGLPSYRGDMINSLAATEQARRHDPSRLIRAYANASAAMNLSRALTSAGMAALTKVHDWNKDFVLNSPAGERYESVAAEIDRGLRFMSACGVDDSSLHAVQFYASHEALVLDYERAMLRLDTSGDQPRLYDLSGHFLWVGERTRQLDGAHIAFAELISNPIGIKIGPGTTPEQAIEYVERLDPNNEPGRLTLISRMGNGKVRDVLPSIVEKVTASGHQVIWQCDPMHGNTHEASTGYKTRHFDRIVDEVQGFFEVHHRLGTHPGGIHIELTGEDVTECLGGAQEISDADLAGRYETACDPRLNTQQSLELAFLVAEMLRG
;
A
#
# COMPACT_ATOMS: atom_id res chain seq x y z
N MET A 1 23.26 -9.34 37.54
CA MET A 1 23.92 -9.07 36.24
C MET A 1 22.87 -8.52 35.28
N SER A 2 23.19 -7.51 34.47
CA SER A 2 22.27 -6.96 33.46
C SER A 2 21.84 -8.07 32.49
N ARG A 3 20.54 -8.20 32.16
CA ARG A 3 20.00 -9.10 31.11
C ARG A 3 20.76 -8.92 29.78
N ARG A 4 21.28 -7.72 29.53
CA ARG A 4 22.10 -7.37 28.37
C ARG A 4 23.42 -8.15 28.30
N GLY A 5 24.00 -8.51 29.44
CA GLY A 5 25.23 -9.32 29.52
C GLY A 5 25.01 -10.80 29.27
N GLN A 6 23.78 -11.30 29.43
CA GLN A 6 23.43 -12.71 29.18
C GLN A 6 23.16 -13.00 27.69
N ILE A 7 22.89 -11.95 26.91
CA ILE A 7 22.57 -12.05 25.49
C ILE A 7 23.70 -11.54 24.59
N THR A 8 24.77 -10.94 25.10
CA THR A 8 25.84 -10.41 24.22
C THR A 8 26.73 -11.53 23.70
N MET A 9 26.92 -11.63 22.38
CA MET A 9 27.93 -12.53 21.81
C MET A 9 29.35 -12.06 22.18
N SER A 10 30.22 -12.99 22.57
CA SER A 10 31.66 -12.73 22.72
C SER A 10 32.31 -12.44 21.37
N GLU A 11 33.55 -11.92 21.35
CA GLU A 11 34.28 -11.70 20.08
C GLU A 11 34.48 -13.02 19.32
N ASP A 12 34.81 -14.11 20.02
CA ASP A 12 34.98 -15.44 19.41
C ASP A 12 33.64 -15.94 18.81
N GLU A 13 32.52 -15.70 19.51
CA GLU A 13 31.19 -16.07 19.03
C GLU A 13 30.74 -15.23 17.84
N ILE A 14 31.15 -13.97 17.75
CA ILE A 14 30.91 -13.12 16.58
C ILE A 14 31.68 -13.67 15.38
N VAL A 15 32.94 -14.07 15.55
CA VAL A 15 33.76 -14.66 14.48
C VAL A 15 33.14 -15.98 14.00
N ASP A 16 32.74 -16.86 14.91
CA ASP A 16 32.05 -18.11 14.58
C ASP A 16 30.72 -17.86 13.87
N PHE A 17 29.96 -16.85 14.33
CA PHE A 17 28.70 -16.49 13.72
C PHE A 17 28.89 -15.98 12.29
N ILE A 18 29.88 -15.11 12.04
CA ILE A 18 30.25 -14.64 10.70
C ILE A 18 30.65 -15.83 9.81
N ALA A 19 31.44 -16.76 10.34
CA ALA A 19 31.91 -17.93 9.59
C ALA A 19 30.76 -18.80 9.05
N GLN A 20 29.65 -18.91 9.79
CA GLN A 20 28.47 -19.68 9.39
C GLN A 20 27.59 -19.00 8.34
N ARG A 21 27.75 -17.69 8.10
CA ARG A 21 26.87 -16.94 7.19
C ARG A 21 27.41 -16.97 5.76
N ARG A 22 26.46 -17.05 4.82
CA ARG A 22 26.73 -16.97 3.39
C ARG A 22 26.53 -15.56 2.83
N ILE A 23 25.72 -14.72 3.45
CA ILE A 23 25.39 -13.38 2.96
C ILE A 23 25.55 -12.38 4.10
N VAL A 24 26.07 -11.20 3.77
CA VAL A 24 26.05 -10.01 4.64
C VAL A 24 25.28 -8.89 3.93
N VAL A 25 24.46 -8.15 4.66
CA VAL A 25 23.83 -6.92 4.14
C VAL A 25 24.78 -5.75 4.42
N LEU A 26 25.24 -5.11 3.35
CA LEU A 26 26.10 -3.92 3.42
C LEU A 26 25.25 -2.65 3.28
N ALA A 27 25.23 -1.83 4.32
CA ALA A 27 24.68 -0.49 4.33
C ALA A 27 25.75 0.56 4.02
N THR A 28 25.46 1.43 3.05
CA THR A 28 26.28 2.61 2.68
C THR A 28 25.38 3.84 2.56
N LEU A 29 25.93 5.05 2.62
CA LEU A 29 25.13 6.27 2.49
C LEU A 29 25.16 6.79 1.05
N LYS A 30 24.00 7.11 0.46
CA LYS A 30 23.88 7.84 -0.82
C LYS A 30 24.28 9.32 -0.67
N SER A 31 24.39 10.05 -1.77
CA SER A 31 24.79 11.47 -1.76
C SER A 31 23.77 12.37 -1.06
N ASP A 32 22.51 11.94 -1.01
CA ASP A 32 21.40 12.58 -0.31
C ASP A 32 21.27 12.11 1.16
N GLY A 33 22.23 11.32 1.66
CA GLY A 33 22.22 10.78 3.02
C GLY A 33 21.32 9.57 3.24
N ARG A 34 20.54 9.12 2.24
CA ARG A 34 19.70 7.92 2.38
C ARG A 34 20.55 6.64 2.44
N PRO A 35 20.21 5.66 3.28
CA PRO A 35 20.90 4.38 3.30
C PRO A 35 20.66 3.59 2.01
N HIS A 36 21.70 2.91 1.55
CA HIS A 36 21.70 1.98 0.42
C HIS A 36 22.17 0.62 0.92
N LEU A 37 21.22 -0.30 1.06
CA LEU A 37 21.40 -1.65 1.58
C LEU A 37 21.54 -2.63 0.41
N VAL A 38 22.57 -3.48 0.43
CA VAL A 38 22.71 -4.52 -0.59
C VAL A 38 23.27 -5.81 0.02
N PRO A 39 22.66 -6.98 -0.23
CA PRO A 39 23.24 -8.27 0.15
C PRO A 39 24.50 -8.56 -0.66
N MET A 40 25.52 -9.11 0.00
CA MET A 40 26.84 -9.40 -0.56
C MET A 40 27.34 -10.77 -0.11
N TRP A 41 27.99 -11.49 -1.02
CA TRP A 41 28.92 -12.56 -0.65
C TRP A 41 30.22 -11.95 -0.14
N PHE A 42 30.85 -12.63 0.82
CA PHE A 42 31.99 -12.09 1.54
C PHE A 42 32.99 -13.19 1.92
N VAL A 43 34.24 -12.79 2.14
CA VAL A 43 35.23 -13.55 2.91
C VAL A 43 35.52 -12.82 4.21
N HIS A 44 36.08 -13.50 5.19
CA HIS A 44 36.40 -12.89 6.47
C HIS A 44 37.74 -13.40 7.01
N ASP A 45 38.41 -12.54 7.78
CA ASP A 45 39.57 -12.85 8.61
C ASP A 45 39.28 -12.30 10.02
N GLY A 46 38.95 -13.19 10.94
CA GLY A 46 38.34 -12.82 12.22
C GLY A 46 37.07 -11.95 12.00
N PRO A 47 36.98 -10.76 12.63
CA PRO A 47 35.84 -9.84 12.47
C PRO A 47 35.96 -8.91 11.25
N VAL A 48 37.04 -9.00 10.46
CA VAL A 48 37.20 -8.21 9.24
C VAL A 48 36.48 -8.91 8.10
N ILE A 49 35.61 -8.18 7.41
CA ILE A 49 34.82 -8.69 6.28
C ILE A 49 35.32 -8.03 5.00
N GLU A 50 35.63 -8.83 3.99
CA GLU A 50 36.01 -8.35 2.66
C GLU A 50 34.99 -8.80 1.62
N VAL A 51 34.53 -7.87 0.78
CA VAL A 51 33.58 -8.16 -0.30
C VAL A 51 34.15 -7.72 -1.65
N TRP A 52 33.70 -8.39 -2.71
CA TRP A 52 34.13 -8.09 -4.07
C TRP A 52 33.04 -7.33 -4.83
N SER A 53 33.35 -6.13 -5.33
CA SER A 53 32.36 -5.26 -5.97
C SER A 53 32.87 -4.63 -7.25
N TYR A 54 31.98 -4.18 -8.13
CA TYR A 54 32.37 -3.42 -9.30
C TYR A 54 32.84 -2.03 -8.89
N SER A 55 33.94 -1.56 -9.49
CA SER A 55 34.54 -0.24 -9.19
C SER A 55 33.56 0.93 -9.39
N ARG A 56 32.54 0.78 -10.25
CA ARG A 56 31.50 1.78 -10.54
C ARG A 56 30.15 1.49 -9.89
N SER A 57 30.06 0.48 -9.02
CA SER A 57 28.78 0.18 -8.34
C SER A 57 28.39 1.31 -7.38
N GLN A 58 27.10 1.52 -7.17
CA GLN A 58 26.60 2.58 -6.28
C GLN A 58 27.20 2.51 -4.87
N LYS A 59 27.40 1.30 -4.31
CA LYS A 59 28.01 1.13 -2.98
C LYS A 59 29.50 1.51 -2.96
N THR A 60 30.25 1.19 -4.02
CA THR A 60 31.65 1.63 -4.15
C THR A 60 31.74 3.16 -4.31
N LEU A 61 30.85 3.76 -5.11
CA LEU A 61 30.76 5.22 -5.25
C LEU A 61 30.37 5.89 -3.93
N ASN A 62 29.47 5.28 -3.17
CA ASN A 62 29.10 5.74 -1.83
C ASN A 62 30.30 5.71 -0.89
N LEU A 63 31.04 4.59 -0.84
CA LEU A 63 32.19 4.43 0.05
C LEU A 63 33.39 5.30 -0.30
N ARG A 64 33.56 5.66 -1.59
CA ARG A 64 34.55 6.68 -1.99
C ARG A 64 34.23 8.07 -1.43
N ARG A 65 32.94 8.40 -1.31
CA ARG A 65 32.49 9.68 -0.74
C ARG A 65 32.48 9.64 0.79
N ASP A 66 31.97 8.56 1.37
CA ASP A 66 31.81 8.40 2.82
C ASP A 66 32.20 6.97 3.22
N PRO A 67 33.33 6.77 3.91
CA PRO A 67 33.85 5.44 4.23
C PRO A 67 33.09 4.77 5.39
N ARG A 68 31.97 5.32 5.86
CA ARG A 68 31.14 4.68 6.88
C ARG A 68 30.26 3.61 6.25
N ALA A 69 30.29 2.43 6.87
CA ALA A 69 29.45 1.31 6.51
C ALA A 69 28.85 0.66 7.76
N THR A 70 27.68 0.05 7.61
CA THR A 70 27.13 -0.86 8.62
C THR A 70 26.90 -2.22 7.97
N LEU A 71 27.31 -3.28 8.64
CA LEU A 71 27.06 -4.65 8.22
C LEU A 71 26.01 -5.29 9.10
N LEU A 72 25.08 -6.01 8.48
CA LEU A 72 24.15 -6.89 9.18
C LEU A 72 24.34 -8.32 8.67
N LEU A 73 24.63 -9.21 9.59
CA LEU A 73 24.59 -10.65 9.40
C LEU A 73 23.52 -11.20 10.31
N GLU A 74 22.54 -11.92 9.77
CA GLU A 74 21.43 -12.46 10.56
C GLU A 74 21.07 -13.89 10.15
N THR A 75 20.36 -14.58 11.04
CA THR A 75 19.80 -15.91 10.82
C THR A 75 18.59 -16.08 11.73
N GLY A 76 17.84 -17.14 11.48
CA GLY A 76 16.59 -17.42 12.17
C GLY A 76 15.44 -16.95 11.32
N THR A 77 14.42 -17.79 11.22
CA THR A 77 13.16 -17.44 10.57
C THR A 77 12.08 -17.09 11.60
N GLU A 78 12.35 -17.40 12.87
CA GLU A 78 11.47 -17.18 14.02
C GLU A 78 12.22 -16.37 15.10
N TYR A 79 11.52 -15.52 15.85
CA TYR A 79 12.13 -14.58 16.80
C TYR A 79 13.04 -15.24 17.86
N GLY A 80 12.67 -16.44 18.34
CA GLY A 80 13.48 -17.20 19.30
C GLY A 80 14.80 -17.72 18.73
N GLU A 81 14.89 -17.81 17.41
CA GLU A 81 16.08 -18.24 16.66
C GLU A 81 16.85 -17.06 16.07
N LEU A 82 16.25 -15.85 16.08
CA LEU A 82 16.87 -14.67 15.52
C LEU A 82 18.17 -14.38 16.23
N ARG A 83 19.24 -14.48 15.46
CA ARG A 83 20.58 -14.14 15.87
C ARG A 83 21.14 -13.21 14.84
N GLY A 84 21.74 -12.13 15.30
CA GLY A 84 22.26 -11.10 14.42
C GLY A 84 23.55 -10.49 14.97
N VAL A 85 24.44 -10.13 14.06
CA VAL A 85 25.62 -9.31 14.34
C VAL A 85 25.51 -8.06 13.47
N SER A 86 25.45 -6.92 14.13
CA SER A 86 25.56 -5.60 13.50
C SER A 86 26.95 -5.03 13.75
N LEU A 87 27.68 -4.69 12.69
CA LEU A 87 29.02 -4.11 12.77
C LEU A 87 29.03 -2.71 12.18
N GLU A 88 29.37 -1.71 13.00
CA GLU A 88 29.71 -0.38 12.53
C GLU A 88 31.16 -0.37 12.04
N CYS A 89 31.35 -0.17 10.74
CA CYS A 89 32.62 -0.36 10.06
C CYS A 89 33.13 0.93 9.43
N GLY A 90 34.46 1.06 9.42
CA GLY A 90 35.16 1.84 8.39
C GLY A 90 35.41 0.95 7.17
N ALA A 91 35.22 1.49 5.98
CA ALA A 91 35.50 0.82 4.72
C ALA A 91 36.79 1.33 4.08
N GLU A 92 37.65 0.41 3.70
CA GLU A 92 38.83 0.63 2.86
C GLU A 92 38.57 0.01 1.47
N ILE A 93 38.87 0.76 0.41
CA ILE A 93 38.75 0.27 -0.97
C ILE A 93 40.12 -0.23 -1.42
N LEU A 94 40.22 -1.54 -1.66
CA LEU A 94 41.42 -2.20 -2.13
C LEU A 94 41.38 -2.29 -3.66
N GLU A 95 42.29 -1.58 -4.32
CA GLU A 95 42.41 -1.54 -5.78
C GLU A 95 43.66 -2.26 -6.29
N ALA A 96 44.58 -2.66 -5.40
CA ALA A 96 45.78 -3.39 -5.78
C ALA A 96 45.39 -4.77 -6.38
N PRO A 97 45.90 -5.13 -7.59
CA PRO A 97 45.52 -6.38 -8.25
C PRO A 97 45.64 -7.62 -7.38
N ALA A 98 46.71 -7.71 -6.58
CA ALA A 98 46.95 -8.82 -5.67
C ALA A 98 45.85 -8.96 -4.59
N ASP A 99 45.35 -7.85 -4.04
CA ASP A 99 44.27 -7.87 -3.05
C ASP A 99 42.92 -8.25 -3.67
N VAL A 100 42.62 -7.69 -4.84
CA VAL A 100 41.38 -7.96 -5.57
C VAL A 100 41.33 -9.42 -6.03
N GLU A 101 42.46 -9.98 -6.48
CA GLU A 101 42.62 -11.38 -6.85
C GLU A 101 42.47 -12.30 -5.63
N ARG A 102 43.15 -11.98 -4.51
CA ARG A 102 43.05 -12.74 -3.25
C ARG A 102 41.60 -12.86 -2.75
N ILE A 103 40.85 -11.76 -2.76
CA ILE A 103 39.43 -11.76 -2.35
C ILE A 103 38.59 -12.59 -3.33
N GLY A 104 38.84 -12.45 -4.64
CA GLY A 104 38.15 -13.24 -5.67
C GLY A 104 38.36 -14.75 -5.51
N ILE A 105 39.59 -15.17 -5.23
CA ILE A 105 39.94 -16.58 -4.94
C ILE A 105 39.22 -17.06 -3.68
N GLY A 106 39.28 -16.31 -2.58
CA GLY A 106 38.62 -16.70 -1.34
C GLY A 106 37.09 -16.80 -1.48
N LEU A 107 36.46 -15.95 -2.28
CA LEU A 107 35.04 -16.08 -2.61
C LEU A 107 34.76 -17.33 -3.46
N ALA A 108 35.61 -17.64 -4.44
CA ALA A 108 35.46 -18.84 -5.24
C ALA A 108 35.58 -20.11 -4.36
N GLU A 109 36.50 -20.14 -3.40
CA GLU A 109 36.66 -21.24 -2.44
C GLU A 109 35.45 -21.36 -1.50
N ARG A 110 34.98 -20.23 -0.95
CA ARG A 110 33.87 -20.22 0.01
C ARG A 110 32.51 -20.57 -0.61
N TYR A 111 32.30 -20.25 -1.89
CA TYR A 111 30.98 -20.38 -2.55
C TYR A 111 30.93 -21.36 -3.72
N GLY A 112 32.07 -21.80 -4.26
CA GLY A 112 32.19 -22.58 -5.50
C GLY A 112 32.02 -24.10 -5.38
N GLY A 113 31.76 -24.65 -4.19
CA GLY A 113 31.36 -26.06 -4.03
C GLY A 113 32.46 -27.12 -4.19
N ALA A 114 33.73 -26.75 -4.38
CA ALA A 114 34.86 -27.69 -4.35
C ALA A 114 35.58 -27.63 -2.98
N ALA A 115 36.16 -28.76 -2.55
CA ALA A 115 36.89 -28.86 -1.28
C ALA A 115 38.03 -27.81 -1.19
N PRO A 116 38.48 -27.43 0.04
CA PRO A 116 39.47 -26.36 0.30
C PRO A 116 40.88 -26.56 -0.29
N SER A 117 41.05 -27.43 -1.29
CA SER A 117 42.33 -27.75 -1.90
C SER A 117 42.28 -27.95 -3.43
N GLY A 118 41.15 -27.69 -4.10
CA GLY A 118 40.97 -28.05 -5.53
C GLY A 118 40.82 -26.91 -6.54
N LEU A 119 40.34 -25.73 -6.15
CA LEU A 119 40.06 -24.62 -7.09
C LEU A 119 41.27 -23.72 -7.38
N ALA A 120 42.33 -23.82 -6.56
CA ALA A 120 43.53 -23.00 -6.69
C ALA A 120 44.62 -23.60 -7.61
N ALA A 121 44.35 -24.69 -8.33
CA ALA A 121 45.41 -25.47 -9.00
C ALA A 121 45.56 -25.30 -10.52
N SER A 122 44.53 -24.91 -11.30
CA SER A 122 44.71 -24.68 -12.75
C SER A 122 44.98 -23.20 -13.06
N GLU A 123 46.02 -22.93 -13.87
CA GLU A 123 46.37 -21.57 -14.30
C GLU A 123 45.21 -20.91 -15.08
N GLU A 124 44.40 -21.70 -15.76
CA GLU A 124 43.19 -21.27 -16.49
C GLU A 124 42.12 -20.68 -15.57
N ALA A 125 41.90 -21.27 -14.38
CA ALA A 125 40.94 -20.76 -13.41
C ALA A 125 41.44 -19.46 -12.76
N ARG A 126 42.76 -19.36 -12.51
CA ARG A 126 43.41 -18.13 -12.03
C ARG A 126 43.30 -17.01 -13.06
N GLU A 127 43.52 -17.31 -14.34
CA GLU A 127 43.42 -16.33 -15.41
C GLU A 127 41.98 -15.81 -15.62
N ALA A 128 40.98 -16.70 -15.50
CA ALA A 128 39.57 -16.31 -15.53
C ALA A 128 39.19 -15.41 -14.34
N LEU A 129 39.77 -15.65 -13.16
CA LEU A 129 39.59 -14.79 -11.98
C LEU A 129 40.28 -13.43 -12.16
N ARG A 130 41.51 -13.38 -12.69
CA ARG A 130 42.21 -12.12 -13.01
C ARG A 130 41.43 -11.27 -14.02
N THR A 131 40.85 -11.90 -15.04
CA THR A 131 40.00 -11.21 -16.02
C THR A 131 38.77 -10.57 -15.35
N LYS A 132 38.14 -11.26 -14.39
CA LYS A 132 37.03 -10.72 -13.60
C LYS A 132 37.49 -9.62 -12.62
N ALA A 133 38.68 -9.77 -12.04
CA ALA A 133 39.28 -8.82 -11.10
C ALA A 133 39.53 -7.45 -11.72
N ALA A 134 39.85 -7.39 -13.02
CA ALA A 134 40.14 -6.13 -13.73
C ALA A 134 39.03 -5.06 -13.66
N LYS A 135 37.76 -5.45 -13.42
CA LYS A 135 36.62 -4.52 -13.29
C LYS A 135 36.14 -4.34 -11.85
N ARG A 136 36.84 -4.92 -10.89
CA ARG A 136 36.40 -5.07 -9.50
C ARG A 136 37.36 -4.37 -8.55
N VAL A 137 36.86 -4.11 -7.35
CA VAL A 137 37.62 -3.66 -6.19
C VAL A 137 37.27 -4.55 -5.00
N GLY A 138 38.21 -4.69 -4.07
CA GLY A 138 37.92 -5.21 -2.75
C GLY A 138 37.36 -4.10 -1.87
N LEU A 139 36.37 -4.39 -1.04
CA LEU A 139 35.93 -3.51 0.04
C LEU A 139 36.25 -4.22 1.35
N ARG A 140 37.24 -3.73 2.08
CA ARG A 140 37.61 -4.24 3.40
C ARG A 140 36.88 -3.44 4.47
N LEU A 141 36.11 -4.14 5.29
CA LEU A 141 35.22 -3.56 6.28
C LEU A 141 35.71 -3.97 7.67
N THR A 142 36.20 -2.98 8.42
CA THR A 142 36.79 -3.18 9.74
C THR A 142 35.94 -2.48 10.78
N ARG A 143 35.52 -3.23 11.81
CA ARG A 143 34.76 -2.69 12.95
C ARG A 143 35.54 -1.54 13.61
N ARG A 144 34.89 -0.41 13.89
CA ARG A 144 35.51 0.66 14.67
C ARG A 144 35.57 0.30 16.16
N GLY A 145 36.74 0.50 16.78
CA GLY A 145 36.91 0.39 18.24
C GLY A 145 36.16 1.50 18.99
N ARG A 146 35.66 1.20 20.20
CA ARG A 146 34.92 2.15 21.06
C ARG A 146 35.82 3.24 21.67
N SER A 147 35.29 4.46 21.76
CA SER A 147 35.67 5.38 22.85
C SER A 147 35.07 4.89 24.17
N PRO A 148 35.76 5.00 25.32
CA PRO A 148 35.23 4.52 26.60
C PRO A 148 34.01 5.36 27.00
N GLY A 149 32.81 4.78 27.00
CA GLY A 149 31.59 5.45 27.52
C GLY A 149 30.26 5.12 26.83
N THR A 150 30.27 4.54 25.63
CA THR A 150 29.01 4.32 24.86
C THR A 150 28.68 2.83 24.73
N THR A 151 27.61 2.37 25.39
CA THR A 151 27.12 0.99 25.27
C THR A 151 26.19 0.80 24.07
N ALA A 152 26.75 0.50 22.91
CA ALA A 152 26.04 -0.12 21.79
C ALA A 152 26.80 -1.38 21.36
N ASN A 153 26.31 -2.55 21.77
CA ASN A 153 26.50 -3.82 21.08
C ASN A 153 25.08 -4.40 20.99
N SER A 154 24.65 -4.81 19.79
CA SER A 154 23.38 -5.49 19.56
C SER A 154 23.62 -6.88 18.93
N ALA A 155 24.60 -7.61 19.46
CA ALA A 155 24.67 -9.05 19.25
C ALA A 155 23.85 -9.71 20.37
N VAL A 156 22.80 -10.45 20.04
CA VAL A 156 21.83 -11.02 20.99
C VAL A 156 21.85 -12.55 20.89
N ARG A 157 22.01 -13.25 22.02
CA ARG A 157 21.82 -14.68 22.26
C ARG A 157 20.47 -14.87 22.91
N THR A 158 19.65 -15.75 22.35
CA THR A 158 18.46 -16.30 22.99
C THR A 158 18.74 -17.78 23.27
N GLU A 159 18.75 -18.18 24.54
CA GLU A 159 18.72 -19.59 24.95
C GLU A 159 17.47 -19.84 25.79
N SER A 160 16.63 -20.80 25.36
CA SER A 160 15.62 -21.44 26.21
C SER A 160 16.22 -22.72 26.81
N LYS A 161 16.07 -22.89 28.13
CA LYS A 161 16.50 -24.10 28.85
C LYS A 161 15.79 -25.36 28.31
N PRO A 162 16.47 -26.51 28.18
CA PRO A 162 15.78 -27.75 27.90
C PRO A 162 15.17 -28.33 29.19
N ALA A 163 13.94 -28.82 29.10
CA ALA A 163 13.32 -29.68 30.11
C ALA A 163 14.03 -31.05 30.14
N GLY A 164 14.38 -31.57 31.32
CA GLY A 164 14.88 -32.95 31.50
C GLY A 164 13.77 -33.99 31.25
N ARG A 165 14.01 -35.29 31.05
CA ARG A 165 15.19 -36.17 31.20
C ARG A 165 14.89 -37.49 30.44
N SER A 166 15.94 -38.28 30.13
CA SER A 166 15.98 -39.74 29.85
C SER A 166 15.56 -40.18 28.43
N ALA A 167 16.31 -40.95 27.62
CA ALA A 167 17.29 -42.00 27.90
C ALA A 167 18.33 -42.20 26.76
N MET A 168 19.50 -42.71 27.17
CA MET A 168 20.50 -43.55 26.49
C MET A 168 20.69 -43.43 24.96
N TRP A 169 21.86 -42.90 24.61
CA TRP A 169 22.52 -43.01 23.31
C TRP A 169 23.39 -44.29 23.31
N ASP A 170 23.15 -45.21 22.39
CA ASP A 170 24.12 -46.22 21.96
C ASP A 170 24.62 -45.86 20.55
N GLY A 171 25.87 -46.22 20.26
CA GLY A 171 26.67 -45.57 19.23
C GLY A 171 26.62 -46.18 17.83
N SER A 172 27.09 -45.35 16.89
CA SER A 172 27.75 -45.67 15.61
C SER A 172 26.91 -45.62 14.32
N PRO A 173 27.53 -45.23 13.18
CA PRO A 173 26.89 -44.44 12.14
C PRO A 173 26.38 -45.30 10.98
N GLY A 174 25.09 -45.14 10.65
CA GLY A 174 24.48 -45.69 9.44
C GLY A 174 24.19 -44.60 8.43
N VAL A 175 25.07 -44.45 7.43
CA VAL A 175 24.77 -43.68 6.22
C VAL A 175 23.66 -44.40 5.46
N LYS A 176 22.47 -43.80 5.39
CA LYS A 176 21.45 -44.14 4.40
C LYS A 176 21.05 -42.86 3.67
N GLY A 177 21.27 -42.89 2.35
CA GLY A 177 20.96 -41.80 1.45
C GLY A 177 19.48 -41.42 1.52
N VAL A 178 19.24 -40.11 1.60
CA VAL A 178 17.91 -39.54 1.43
C VAL A 178 17.86 -39.00 0.00
N ALA A 179 17.03 -39.64 -0.83
CA ALA A 179 16.62 -39.17 -2.13
C ALA A 179 15.98 -37.76 -2.03
N PRO A 180 16.00 -36.95 -3.10
CA PRO A 180 15.50 -35.58 -3.05
C PRO A 180 14.01 -35.58 -2.73
N SER A 181 13.66 -35.24 -1.48
CA SER A 181 12.29 -34.97 -1.10
C SER A 181 11.85 -33.70 -1.82
N ALA A 182 10.78 -33.83 -2.59
CA ALA A 182 10.09 -32.73 -3.23
C ALA A 182 9.77 -31.66 -2.18
N TYR A 183 10.26 -30.44 -2.41
CA TYR A 183 9.78 -29.24 -1.73
C TYR A 183 8.34 -28.99 -2.16
N SER A 184 7.39 -29.56 -1.43
CA SER A 184 5.98 -29.18 -1.45
C SER A 184 5.61 -28.71 -0.04
N GLY A 185 6.02 -27.50 0.30
CA GLY A 185 5.65 -26.83 1.55
C GLY A 185 5.33 -25.38 1.25
N ASN A 186 4.05 -25.02 1.36
CA ASN A 186 3.59 -23.63 1.30
C ASN A 186 4.31 -22.82 2.38
N VAL A 187 5.12 -21.84 2.00
CA VAL A 187 5.73 -20.88 2.93
C VAL A 187 4.61 -19.94 3.38
N ASN A 188 4.14 -20.09 4.63
CA ASN A 188 3.19 -19.15 5.21
C ASN A 188 3.94 -17.98 5.87
N TRP A 189 3.47 -16.75 5.67
CA TRP A 189 4.04 -15.54 6.27
C TRP A 189 3.43 -15.33 7.67
N THR A 190 3.70 -16.21 8.62
CA THR A 190 3.32 -15.98 10.02
C THR A 190 4.36 -15.07 10.69
N VAL A 191 3.89 -13.93 11.20
CA VAL A 191 4.69 -13.03 12.03
C VAL A 191 4.56 -13.50 13.47
N ASP A 192 5.54 -14.27 13.94
CA ASP A 192 5.64 -14.70 15.32
C ASP A 192 6.34 -13.62 16.17
N VAL A 193 5.62 -12.52 16.39
CA VAL A 193 5.96 -11.59 17.47
C VAL A 193 5.34 -12.15 18.75
N PRO A 194 6.13 -12.43 19.81
CA PRO A 194 5.56 -12.74 21.11
C PRO A 194 4.74 -11.53 21.55
N VAL A 195 3.42 -11.70 21.57
CA VAL A 195 2.47 -10.64 21.93
C VAL A 195 2.74 -10.07 23.32
N ASP A 196 3.32 -10.88 24.20
CA ASP A 196 3.69 -10.50 25.56
C ASP A 196 4.89 -9.55 25.64
N ASP A 197 5.62 -9.36 24.53
CA ASP A 197 6.78 -8.45 24.42
C ASP A 197 6.44 -7.09 23.79
N LEU A 198 5.18 -6.89 23.35
CA LEU A 198 4.74 -5.61 22.79
C LEU A 198 4.49 -4.59 23.92
N PRO A 199 4.83 -3.30 23.70
CA PRO A 199 4.55 -2.27 24.69
C PRO A 199 3.04 -2.14 24.89
N GLU A 200 2.60 -2.12 26.16
CA GLU A 200 1.21 -1.80 26.47
C GLU A 200 0.92 -0.37 26.02
N LEU A 201 -0.08 -0.22 25.15
CA LEU A 201 -0.56 1.10 24.73
C LEU A 201 -1.38 1.73 25.86
N PRO A 202 -1.37 3.07 25.97
CA PRO A 202 -2.24 3.76 26.90
C PRO A 202 -3.70 3.34 26.69
N PRO A 203 -4.45 3.03 27.76
CA PRO A 203 -5.85 2.66 27.61
C PRO A 203 -6.66 3.83 27.05
N LEU A 204 -7.70 3.53 26.27
CA LEU A 204 -8.67 4.53 25.86
C LEU A 204 -9.39 5.11 27.10
N PRO A 205 -9.81 6.39 27.05
CA PRO A 205 -10.72 6.95 28.05
C PRO A 205 -11.94 6.02 28.27
N PRO A 206 -12.42 5.84 29.51
CA PRO A 206 -13.47 4.85 29.82
C PRO A 206 -14.72 4.95 28.95
N GLU A 207 -15.17 6.17 28.66
CA GLU A 207 -16.33 6.42 27.80
C GLU A 207 -16.07 5.97 26.34
N MET A 208 -14.90 6.30 25.78
CA MET A 208 -14.53 5.86 24.44
C MET A 208 -14.36 4.35 24.35
N ARG A 209 -13.79 3.72 25.39
CA ARG A 209 -13.69 2.26 25.49
C ARG A 209 -15.08 1.64 25.47
N ALA A 210 -16.00 2.12 26.31
CA ALA A 210 -17.38 1.60 26.37
C ALA A 210 -18.10 1.73 25.02
N ARG A 211 -17.96 2.88 24.34
CA ARG A 211 -18.55 3.08 23.01
C ARG A 211 -17.94 2.16 21.94
N LEU A 212 -16.62 1.94 21.98
CA LEU A 212 -15.95 0.99 21.09
C LEU A 212 -16.39 -0.45 21.34
N ASP A 213 -16.52 -0.85 22.61
CA ASP A 213 -16.97 -2.19 22.97
C ASP A 213 -18.44 -2.41 22.54
N ASP A 214 -19.31 -1.40 22.69
CA ASP A 214 -20.69 -1.43 22.16
C ASP A 214 -20.70 -1.60 20.63
N ALA A 215 -19.95 -0.77 19.91
CA ALA A 215 -19.88 -0.84 18.45
C ALA A 215 -19.42 -2.21 17.95
N LEU A 216 -18.43 -2.81 18.62
CA LEU A 216 -17.87 -4.11 18.25
C LEU A 216 -18.72 -5.30 18.72
N ALA A 217 -19.64 -5.11 19.68
CA ALA A 217 -20.59 -6.12 20.10
C ALA A 217 -21.79 -6.26 19.13
N ARG A 218 -22.04 -5.24 18.30
CA ARG A 218 -23.08 -5.26 17.27
C ARG A 218 -22.77 -6.27 16.15
N SER A 219 -23.80 -6.64 15.40
CA SER A 219 -23.65 -7.56 14.27
C SER A 219 -22.77 -6.95 13.17
N ALA A 220 -21.69 -7.66 12.82
CA ALA A 220 -20.80 -7.32 11.73
C ALA A 220 -20.96 -8.34 10.59
N VAL A 221 -21.48 -7.89 9.45
CA VAL A 221 -21.60 -8.74 8.25
C VAL A 221 -20.33 -8.71 7.42
N GLN A 222 -20.19 -9.67 6.50
CA GLN A 222 -19.04 -9.80 5.58
C GLN A 222 -17.68 -10.01 6.26
N GLN A 223 -17.66 -10.32 7.57
CA GLN A 223 -16.43 -10.57 8.29
C GLN A 223 -15.77 -11.90 7.87
N PRO A 224 -14.43 -11.97 7.88
CA PRO A 224 -13.70 -13.21 7.74
C PRO A 224 -14.03 -14.18 8.88
N GLN A 225 -14.22 -15.44 8.52
CA GLN A 225 -14.31 -16.55 9.47
C GLN A 225 -12.89 -17.09 9.74
N TRP A 226 -12.22 -16.54 10.75
CA TRP A 226 -10.89 -17.02 11.15
C TRP A 226 -10.99 -18.42 11.76
N PRO A 227 -10.20 -19.39 11.28
CA PRO A 227 -10.15 -20.72 11.87
C PRO A 227 -9.62 -20.72 13.31
N ASP A 228 -8.74 -19.77 13.63
CA ASP A 228 -8.13 -19.59 14.95
C ASP A 228 -8.34 -18.12 15.40
N GLN A 229 -9.24 -17.93 16.36
CA GLN A 229 -9.57 -16.62 16.92
C GLN A 229 -8.47 -16.07 17.83
N ASP A 230 -7.70 -16.94 18.48
CA ASP A 230 -6.57 -16.54 19.32
C ASP A 230 -5.45 -15.98 18.44
N GLN A 231 -5.20 -16.61 17.30
CA GLN A 231 -4.26 -16.09 16.30
C GLN A 231 -4.68 -14.71 15.78
N ALA A 232 -5.98 -14.53 15.45
CA ALA A 232 -6.49 -13.21 15.05
C ALA A 232 -6.29 -12.16 16.16
N GLY A 233 -6.53 -12.53 17.42
CA GLY A 233 -6.25 -11.67 18.58
C GLY A 233 -4.79 -11.29 18.74
N LYS A 234 -3.86 -12.22 18.48
CA LYS A 234 -2.42 -11.94 18.49
C LYS A 234 -2.02 -10.98 17.37
N VAL A 235 -2.53 -11.21 16.16
CA VAL A 235 -2.29 -10.34 15.01
C VAL A 235 -2.78 -8.92 15.26
N ARG A 236 -3.97 -8.75 15.85
CA ARG A 236 -4.48 -7.42 16.22
C ARG A 236 -3.53 -6.70 17.16
N LYS A 237 -3.06 -7.36 18.22
CA LYS A 237 -2.11 -6.74 19.17
C LYS A 237 -0.81 -6.32 18.52
N VAL A 238 -0.31 -7.07 17.53
CA VAL A 238 0.83 -6.64 16.71
C VAL A 238 0.49 -5.31 16.01
N LEU A 239 -0.62 -5.25 15.27
CA LEU A 239 -1.05 -4.07 14.52
C LEU A 239 -1.42 -2.86 15.40
N GLU A 240 -1.80 -3.07 16.65
CA GLU A 240 -2.01 -1.99 17.62
C GLU A 240 -0.72 -1.20 17.87
N SER A 241 0.45 -1.86 17.83
CA SER A 241 1.75 -1.28 18.19
C SER A 241 2.56 -0.72 17.00
N VAL A 242 2.21 -1.05 15.76
CA VAL A 242 2.98 -0.63 14.58
C VAL A 242 2.80 0.87 14.27
N PRO A 243 3.76 1.51 13.57
CA PRO A 243 3.58 2.85 13.04
C PRO A 243 2.32 2.94 12.16
N PRO A 244 1.48 3.98 12.30
CA PRO A 244 0.28 4.10 11.49
C PRO A 244 0.60 4.41 10.02
N VAL A 245 -0.33 4.14 9.10
CA VAL A 245 -0.19 4.45 7.66
C VAL A 245 -0.33 5.95 7.40
N THR A 246 -1.18 6.60 8.19
CA THR A 246 -1.46 8.04 8.15
C THR A 246 -1.26 8.67 9.53
N VAL A 247 -1.32 9.99 9.64
CA VAL A 247 -1.27 10.69 10.94
C VAL A 247 -2.45 11.64 11.13
N PRO A 248 -2.88 11.93 12.38
CA PRO A 248 -4.08 12.74 12.64
C PRO A 248 -4.08 14.12 11.96
N SER A 249 -2.92 14.77 11.86
CA SER A 249 -2.80 16.08 11.20
C SER A 249 -3.16 16.03 9.71
N GLU A 250 -2.84 14.94 9.03
CA GLU A 250 -3.18 14.76 7.60
C GLU A 250 -4.68 14.49 7.42
N VAL A 251 -5.27 13.73 8.34
CA VAL A 251 -6.73 13.50 8.37
C VAL A 251 -7.47 14.81 8.64
N ASN A 252 -6.99 15.62 9.58
CA ASN A 252 -7.56 16.93 9.88
C ASN A 252 -7.44 17.90 8.70
N GLN A 253 -6.32 17.86 7.96
CA GLN A 253 -6.16 18.62 6.73
C GLN A 253 -7.15 18.16 5.66
N LEU A 254 -7.31 16.85 5.46
CA LEU A 254 -8.31 16.33 4.52
C LEU A 254 -9.72 16.79 4.89
N ARG A 255 -10.08 16.79 6.18
CA ARG A 255 -11.39 17.29 6.65
C ARG A 255 -11.63 18.74 6.26
N GLN A 256 -10.62 19.61 6.32
CA GLN A 256 -10.75 21.00 5.88
C GLN A 256 -11.01 21.10 4.37
N HIS A 257 -10.32 20.28 3.56
CA HIS A 257 -10.54 20.24 2.12
C HIS A 257 -11.92 19.67 1.75
N LEU A 258 -12.37 18.63 2.44
CA LEU A 258 -13.70 18.06 2.25
C LEU A 258 -14.81 19.01 2.73
N ALA A 259 -14.56 19.82 3.75
CA ALA A 259 -15.48 20.89 4.13
C ALA A 259 -15.65 21.93 3.00
N ALA A 260 -14.58 22.26 2.28
CA ALA A 260 -14.66 23.11 1.08
C ALA A 260 -15.47 22.43 -0.04
N VAL A 261 -15.30 21.13 -0.24
CA VAL A 261 -16.13 20.37 -1.21
C VAL A 261 -17.60 20.44 -0.83
N ALA A 262 -17.96 20.20 0.43
CA ALA A 262 -19.36 20.25 0.89
C ALA A 262 -20.01 21.63 0.71
N ARG A 263 -19.22 22.71 0.77
CA ARG A 263 -19.67 24.10 0.56
C ARG A 263 -19.75 24.52 -0.92
N GLY A 264 -19.38 23.66 -1.86
CA GLY A 264 -19.33 24.02 -3.29
C GLY A 264 -18.09 24.81 -3.69
N GLU A 265 -17.04 24.80 -2.86
CA GLU A 265 -15.78 25.52 -3.08
C GLU A 265 -14.67 24.63 -3.65
N ALA A 266 -14.92 23.32 -3.76
CA ALA A 266 -13.99 22.32 -4.30
C ALA A 266 -14.75 21.10 -4.85
N PHE A 267 -14.04 20.23 -5.58
CA PHE A 267 -14.56 18.99 -6.14
C PHE A 267 -13.75 17.78 -5.65
N LEU A 268 -14.37 16.63 -5.40
CA LEU A 268 -13.72 15.41 -4.92
C LEU A 268 -13.49 14.42 -6.07
N LEU A 269 -12.22 14.08 -6.34
CA LEU A 269 -11.85 12.97 -7.21
C LEU A 269 -11.32 11.82 -6.34
N GLN A 270 -12.08 10.72 -6.31
CA GLN A 270 -11.66 9.49 -5.66
C GLN A 270 -11.52 8.35 -6.68
N GLY A 271 -10.39 7.65 -6.68
CA GLY A 271 -10.23 6.51 -7.58
C GLY A 271 -8.94 5.71 -7.43
N GLY A 272 -8.92 4.54 -8.05
CA GLY A 272 -7.85 3.55 -8.00
C GLY A 272 -8.43 2.15 -8.20
N ASP A 273 -7.71 1.11 -7.80
CA ASP A 273 -8.15 -0.26 -8.06
C ASP A 273 -9.48 -0.60 -7.42
N CYS A 274 -10.16 -1.57 -8.02
CA CYS A 274 -11.27 -2.22 -7.36
C CYS A 274 -10.77 -2.88 -6.06
N ALA A 275 -9.89 -3.88 -6.19
CA ALA A 275 -9.17 -4.52 -5.10
C ALA A 275 -7.68 -4.41 -5.38
N GLU A 276 -6.91 -3.88 -4.44
CA GLU A 276 -5.45 -4.02 -4.51
C GLU A 276 -5.09 -5.50 -4.26
N THR A 277 -4.01 -5.99 -4.89
CA THR A 277 -3.43 -7.30 -4.60
C THR A 277 -2.01 -7.13 -4.07
N PHE A 278 -1.51 -8.08 -3.28
CA PHE A 278 -0.12 -8.04 -2.84
C PHE A 278 0.87 -8.27 -3.99
N ALA A 279 0.42 -8.93 -5.08
CA ALA A 279 1.25 -9.19 -6.24
C ALA A 279 1.46 -7.93 -7.10
N ASP A 280 0.40 -7.14 -7.25
CA ASP A 280 0.38 -5.96 -8.12
C ASP A 280 0.75 -4.68 -7.37
N ASN A 281 0.92 -4.74 -6.04
CA ASN A 281 1.40 -3.64 -5.20
C ASN A 281 2.88 -3.31 -5.44
N THR A 282 3.18 -2.87 -6.65
CA THR A 282 4.52 -2.66 -7.19
C THR A 282 4.69 -1.20 -7.60
N GLU A 283 5.94 -0.75 -7.68
CA GLU A 283 6.24 0.62 -8.07
C GLU A 283 5.61 1.04 -9.41
N PRO A 284 5.69 0.26 -10.51
CA PRO A 284 5.09 0.65 -11.78
C PRO A 284 3.58 0.82 -11.70
N HIS A 285 2.89 -0.11 -11.03
CA HIS A 285 1.43 -0.09 -10.91
C HIS A 285 0.94 1.11 -10.07
N ILE A 286 1.52 1.30 -8.88
CA ILE A 286 1.21 2.43 -8.00
C ILE A 286 1.47 3.76 -8.72
N ARG A 287 2.62 3.86 -9.41
CA ARG A 287 2.96 5.05 -10.20
C ARG A 287 1.95 5.28 -11.32
N GLY A 288 1.53 4.22 -12.03
CA GLY A 288 0.52 4.28 -13.07
C GLY A 288 -0.80 4.85 -12.55
N ASN A 289 -1.31 4.30 -11.45
CA ASN A 289 -2.60 4.73 -10.87
C ASN A 289 -2.54 6.18 -10.38
N ILE A 290 -1.47 6.58 -9.68
CA ILE A 290 -1.28 7.97 -9.25
C ILE A 290 -1.18 8.90 -10.46
N ARG A 291 -0.43 8.51 -11.50
CA ARG A 291 -0.32 9.29 -12.74
C ARG A 291 -1.71 9.56 -13.33
N THR A 292 -2.50 8.52 -13.54
CA THR A 292 -3.85 8.63 -14.13
C THR A 292 -4.74 9.52 -13.27
N LEU A 293 -4.74 9.34 -11.94
CA LEU A 293 -5.56 10.17 -11.05
C LEU A 293 -5.14 11.65 -11.08
N LEU A 294 -3.83 11.95 -11.16
CA LEU A 294 -3.33 13.31 -11.28
C LEU A 294 -3.67 13.93 -12.64
N GLN A 295 -3.57 13.17 -13.73
CA GLN A 295 -3.96 13.61 -15.06
C GLN A 295 -5.44 13.99 -15.12
N MET A 296 -6.32 13.17 -14.55
CA MET A 296 -7.74 13.47 -14.41
C MET A 296 -7.97 14.71 -13.55
N ALA A 297 -7.28 14.82 -12.41
CA ALA A 297 -7.44 15.94 -11.50
C ALA A 297 -7.15 17.30 -12.16
N VAL A 298 -6.16 17.39 -13.04
CA VAL A 298 -5.84 18.63 -13.77
C VAL A 298 -6.98 19.03 -14.72
N VAL A 299 -7.52 18.07 -15.48
CA VAL A 299 -8.65 18.32 -16.39
C VAL A 299 -9.88 18.76 -15.62
N LEU A 300 -10.20 18.07 -14.52
CA LEU A 300 -11.32 18.41 -13.65
C LEU A 300 -11.15 19.75 -12.93
N THR A 301 -9.93 20.10 -12.52
CA THR A 301 -9.64 21.40 -11.88
C THR A 301 -9.94 22.55 -12.86
N TYR A 302 -9.57 22.37 -14.13
CA TYR A 302 -9.90 23.35 -15.17
C TYR A 302 -11.41 23.43 -15.42
N GLY A 303 -12.08 22.28 -15.62
CA GLY A 303 -13.53 22.23 -15.86
C GLY A 303 -14.36 22.79 -14.71
N ALA A 304 -14.01 22.44 -13.48
CA ALA A 304 -14.71 22.90 -12.27
C ALA A 304 -14.38 24.35 -11.88
N SER A 305 -13.27 24.92 -12.40
CA SER A 305 -12.74 26.22 -11.97
C SER A 305 -12.55 26.35 -10.46
N MET A 306 -12.27 25.23 -9.79
CA MET A 306 -12.09 25.14 -8.33
C MET A 306 -11.11 24.00 -7.98
N PRO A 307 -10.56 23.97 -6.75
CA PRO A 307 -9.65 22.90 -6.33
C PRO A 307 -10.27 21.51 -6.43
N VAL A 308 -9.51 20.53 -6.92
CA VAL A 308 -9.89 19.12 -6.86
C VAL A 308 -9.15 18.42 -5.73
N VAL A 309 -9.87 17.84 -4.76
CA VAL A 309 -9.33 17.00 -3.69
C VAL A 309 -9.08 15.59 -4.25
N LYS A 310 -7.87 15.07 -4.08
CA LYS A 310 -7.42 13.80 -4.71
C LYS A 310 -7.31 12.70 -3.67
N VAL A 311 -8.13 11.67 -3.79
CA VAL A 311 -8.19 10.55 -2.85
C VAL A 311 -7.99 9.23 -3.61
N GLY A 312 -6.88 8.55 -3.37
CA GLY A 312 -6.62 7.24 -3.95
C GLY A 312 -7.40 6.12 -3.25
N ARG A 313 -7.91 5.17 -4.03
CA ARG A 313 -8.24 3.82 -3.53
C ARG A 313 -6.94 3.02 -3.51
N ILE A 314 -6.16 3.19 -2.45
CA ILE A 314 -4.79 2.68 -2.35
C ILE A 314 -4.39 2.54 -0.89
N ALA A 315 -3.39 1.69 -0.63
CA ALA A 315 -2.78 1.50 0.66
C ALA A 315 -3.76 0.96 1.72
N GLY A 316 -4.68 0.08 1.32
CA GLY A 316 -5.61 -0.54 2.27
C GLY A 316 -6.80 -1.27 1.64
N GLN A 317 -7.01 -1.14 0.33
CA GLN A 317 -8.17 -1.66 -0.39
C GLN A 317 -8.04 -3.17 -0.71
N TYR A 318 -7.63 -3.96 0.29
CA TYR A 318 -7.33 -5.39 0.20
C TYR A 318 -8.47 -6.29 0.66
N ALA A 319 -9.65 -5.75 0.93
CA ALA A 319 -10.82 -6.52 1.37
C ALA A 319 -12.04 -6.21 0.50
N LYS A 320 -12.86 -7.24 0.22
CA LYS A 320 -14.03 -7.15 -0.65
C LYS A 320 -15.24 -7.91 -0.10
N PRO A 321 -16.43 -7.29 -0.05
CA PRO A 321 -17.65 -8.00 0.31
C PRO A 321 -18.12 -8.87 -0.86
N ARG A 322 -18.76 -10.00 -0.57
CA ARG A 322 -19.24 -10.95 -1.58
C ARG A 322 -20.73 -11.23 -1.42
N SER A 323 -21.42 -11.40 -2.54
CA SER A 323 -22.84 -11.79 -2.59
C SER A 323 -23.06 -13.24 -2.17
N SER A 324 -22.08 -14.11 -2.44
CA SER A 324 -22.09 -15.52 -2.08
C SER A 324 -20.81 -15.88 -1.32
N ASN A 325 -20.91 -16.84 -0.40
CA ASN A 325 -19.73 -17.42 0.26
C ASN A 325 -18.98 -18.40 -0.63
N THR A 326 -19.62 -18.93 -1.67
CA THR A 326 -19.07 -19.90 -2.62
C THR A 326 -19.09 -19.32 -4.02
N ASP A 327 -17.99 -19.44 -4.76
CA ASP A 327 -17.88 -18.96 -6.14
C ASP A 327 -18.37 -20.00 -7.17
N ALA A 328 -18.30 -19.64 -8.46
CA ALA A 328 -18.74 -20.49 -9.55
C ALA A 328 -17.95 -21.81 -9.69
N LEU A 329 -16.77 -21.90 -9.08
CA LEU A 329 -15.94 -23.12 -9.05
C LEU A 329 -16.26 -24.01 -7.84
N GLY A 330 -17.25 -23.64 -7.01
CA GLY A 330 -17.57 -24.35 -5.78
C GLY A 330 -16.59 -24.09 -4.64
N LEU A 331 -15.68 -23.13 -4.77
CA LEU A 331 -14.68 -22.79 -3.76
C LEU A 331 -15.18 -21.64 -2.85
N PRO A 332 -14.65 -21.51 -1.61
CA PRO A 332 -14.88 -20.30 -0.83
C PRO A 332 -14.48 -19.06 -1.66
N SER A 333 -15.36 -18.09 -1.71
CA SER A 333 -15.18 -16.89 -2.53
C SER A 333 -13.92 -16.12 -2.10
N TYR A 334 -13.16 -15.63 -3.08
CA TYR A 334 -12.11 -14.66 -2.83
C TYR A 334 -12.69 -13.38 -2.20
N ARG A 335 -12.12 -12.94 -1.08
CA ARG A 335 -12.61 -11.79 -0.29
C ARG A 335 -11.58 -10.67 -0.20
N GLY A 336 -10.58 -10.67 -1.08
CA GLY A 336 -9.47 -9.75 -1.05
C GLY A 336 -8.26 -10.32 -0.30
N ASP A 337 -7.07 -9.83 -0.66
CA ASP A 337 -5.78 -10.35 -0.19
C ASP A 337 -5.56 -10.22 1.32
N MET A 338 -6.29 -9.32 2.00
CA MET A 338 -6.32 -9.20 3.46
C MET A 338 -6.99 -10.41 4.15
N ILE A 339 -7.82 -11.16 3.43
CA ILE A 339 -8.58 -12.29 3.97
C ILE A 339 -8.07 -13.63 3.41
N ASN A 340 -8.01 -13.79 2.09
CA ASN A 340 -7.58 -15.02 1.42
C ASN A 340 -6.91 -14.72 0.07
N SER A 341 -6.49 -15.76 -0.67
CA SER A 341 -5.79 -15.62 -1.93
C SER A 341 -6.71 -15.63 -3.14
N LEU A 342 -6.35 -14.93 -4.21
CA LEU A 342 -7.05 -15.02 -5.50
C LEU A 342 -6.97 -16.43 -6.11
N ALA A 343 -5.86 -17.13 -5.89
CA ALA A 343 -5.60 -18.48 -6.41
C ALA A 343 -6.77 -19.45 -6.14
N ALA A 344 -7.22 -20.14 -7.19
CA ALA A 344 -8.41 -20.99 -7.17
C ALA A 344 -8.13 -22.39 -6.60
N THR A 345 -7.66 -22.45 -5.35
CA THR A 345 -7.51 -23.71 -4.61
C THR A 345 -8.14 -23.58 -3.23
N GLU A 346 -8.67 -24.68 -2.68
CA GLU A 346 -9.32 -24.69 -1.37
C GLU A 346 -8.38 -24.18 -0.26
N GLN A 347 -7.12 -24.63 -0.27
CA GLN A 347 -6.08 -24.19 0.66
C GLN A 347 -5.86 -22.67 0.58
N ALA A 348 -5.78 -22.11 -0.62
CA ALA A 348 -5.48 -20.69 -0.82
C ALA A 348 -6.70 -19.79 -0.52
N ARG A 349 -7.92 -20.34 -0.59
CA ARG A 349 -9.17 -19.66 -0.26
C ARG A 349 -9.54 -19.69 1.22
N ARG A 350 -8.83 -20.47 2.04
CA ARG A 350 -8.97 -20.43 3.50
C ARG A 350 -8.61 -19.04 4.03
N HIS A 351 -9.44 -18.51 4.93
CA HIS A 351 -9.15 -17.24 5.59
C HIS A 351 -7.95 -17.38 6.51
N ASP A 352 -7.02 -16.43 6.43
CA ASP A 352 -5.76 -16.46 7.17
C ASP A 352 -5.54 -15.11 7.86
N PRO A 353 -5.61 -15.03 9.20
CA PRO A 353 -5.44 -13.77 9.93
C PRO A 353 -4.03 -13.17 9.77
N SER A 354 -3.00 -13.95 9.41
CA SER A 354 -1.65 -13.40 9.14
C SER A 354 -1.64 -12.42 7.97
N ARG A 355 -2.61 -12.51 7.07
CA ARG A 355 -2.79 -11.58 5.94
C ARG A 355 -3.14 -10.16 6.38
N LEU A 356 -3.64 -9.95 7.60
CA LEU A 356 -3.83 -8.60 8.15
C LEU A 356 -2.48 -7.87 8.30
N ILE A 357 -1.43 -8.58 8.74
CA ILE A 357 -0.08 -8.01 8.86
C ILE A 357 0.52 -7.77 7.48
N ARG A 358 0.31 -8.71 6.56
CA ARG A 358 0.74 -8.54 5.16
C ARG A 358 0.03 -7.37 4.48
N ALA A 359 -1.25 -7.16 4.76
CA ALA A 359 -2.00 -6.00 4.27
C ALA A 359 -1.44 -4.70 4.84
N TYR A 360 -1.17 -4.63 6.15
CA TYR A 360 -0.50 -3.49 6.76
C TYR A 360 0.86 -3.18 6.11
N ALA A 361 1.72 -4.19 5.96
CA ALA A 361 3.06 -3.98 5.38
C ALA A 361 2.98 -3.45 3.94
N ASN A 362 2.05 -3.97 3.14
CA ASN A 362 1.80 -3.51 1.78
C ASN A 362 1.20 -2.10 1.75
N ALA A 363 0.26 -1.79 2.65
CA ALA A 363 -0.32 -0.46 2.81
C ALA A 363 0.74 0.59 3.16
N SER A 364 1.59 0.31 4.16
CA SER A 364 2.67 1.22 4.55
C SER A 364 3.69 1.43 3.41
N ALA A 365 4.05 0.36 2.68
CA ALA A 365 4.96 0.47 1.54
C ALA A 365 4.36 1.29 0.40
N ALA A 366 3.09 1.04 0.06
CA ALA A 366 2.36 1.77 -0.96
C ALA A 366 2.23 3.25 -0.59
N MET A 367 1.80 3.58 0.63
CA MET A 367 1.67 4.95 1.09
C MET A 367 3.02 5.68 1.13
N ASN A 368 4.10 5.00 1.54
CA ASN A 368 5.45 5.57 1.49
C ASN A 368 5.86 5.93 0.06
N LEU A 369 5.60 5.04 -0.92
CA LEU A 369 5.86 5.34 -2.32
C LEU A 369 4.97 6.49 -2.83
N SER A 370 3.67 6.50 -2.49
CA SER A 370 2.75 7.56 -2.87
C SER A 370 3.25 8.93 -2.40
N ARG A 371 3.67 9.04 -1.13
CA ARG A 371 4.26 10.27 -0.57
C ARG A 371 5.54 10.68 -1.30
N ALA A 372 6.39 9.71 -1.67
CA ALA A 372 7.62 9.97 -2.39
C ALA A 372 7.34 10.49 -3.82
N LEU A 373 6.40 9.87 -4.54
CA LEU A 373 6.05 10.26 -5.91
C LEU A 373 5.41 11.66 -5.95
N THR A 374 4.50 11.96 -5.02
CA THR A 374 3.77 13.24 -5.02
C THR A 374 4.62 14.43 -4.53
N SER A 375 5.73 14.17 -3.84
CA SER A 375 6.72 15.19 -3.44
C SER A 375 7.91 15.31 -4.39
N ALA A 376 8.28 14.27 -5.14
CA ALA A 376 9.47 14.24 -6.00
C ALA A 376 9.25 14.83 -7.42
N GLY A 377 8.27 15.73 -7.59
CA GLY A 377 8.04 16.45 -8.86
C GLY A 377 7.45 15.61 -9.99
N MET A 378 6.93 14.40 -9.72
CA MET A 378 6.02 13.69 -10.65
C MET A 378 4.68 14.42 -10.74
N ALA A 379 4.26 15.04 -9.64
CA ALA A 379 3.00 15.77 -9.55
C ALA A 379 3.12 17.24 -10.01
N ALA A 380 4.25 17.63 -10.60
CA ALA A 380 4.42 18.95 -11.18
C ALA A 380 3.43 19.14 -12.32
N LEU A 381 2.63 20.20 -12.24
CA LEU A 381 1.49 20.45 -13.13
C LEU A 381 1.86 20.43 -14.63
N THR A 382 3.03 20.95 -14.99
CA THR A 382 3.54 20.96 -16.36
C THR A 382 3.76 19.56 -16.92
N LYS A 383 4.39 18.66 -16.14
CA LYS A 383 4.60 17.27 -16.57
C LYS A 383 3.30 16.50 -16.72
N VAL A 384 2.35 16.72 -15.79
CA VAL A 384 1.04 16.08 -15.83
C VAL A 384 0.28 16.52 -17.09
N HIS A 385 0.39 17.80 -17.45
CA HIS A 385 -0.24 18.32 -18.65
C HIS A 385 0.41 17.81 -19.95
N ASP A 386 1.73 17.62 -19.98
CA ASP A 386 2.41 17.02 -21.14
C ASP A 386 1.89 15.60 -21.41
N TRP A 387 1.64 14.79 -20.37
CA TRP A 387 1.01 13.48 -20.55
C TRP A 387 -0.42 13.56 -21.09
N ASN A 388 -1.16 14.61 -20.77
CA ASN A 388 -2.50 14.82 -21.33
C ASN A 388 -2.44 15.20 -22.81
N LYS A 389 -1.42 15.95 -23.25
CA LYS A 389 -1.19 16.20 -24.67
C LYS A 389 -0.86 14.91 -25.41
N ASP A 390 0.02 14.08 -24.84
CA ASP A 390 0.35 12.78 -25.41
C ASP A 390 -0.89 11.89 -25.54
N PHE A 391 -1.81 11.92 -24.56
CA PHE A 391 -3.10 11.22 -24.65
C PHE A 391 -3.94 11.73 -25.83
N VAL A 392 -4.13 13.05 -25.95
CA VAL A 392 -4.94 13.64 -27.03
C VAL A 392 -4.37 13.30 -28.40
N LEU A 393 -3.04 13.33 -28.56
CA LEU A 393 -2.38 13.01 -29.82
C LEU A 393 -2.52 11.54 -30.24
N ASN A 394 -2.63 10.62 -29.27
CA ASN A 394 -2.66 9.18 -29.53
C ASN A 394 -4.06 8.55 -29.41
N SER A 395 -5.07 9.32 -28.99
CA SER A 395 -6.44 8.82 -28.83
C SER A 395 -7.20 8.82 -30.17
N PRO A 396 -7.97 7.77 -30.50
CA PRO A 396 -8.85 7.76 -31.67
C PRO A 396 -9.90 8.89 -31.67
N ALA A 397 -10.29 9.37 -30.48
CA ALA A 397 -11.22 10.48 -30.30
C ALA A 397 -10.51 11.79 -29.92
N GLY A 398 -9.20 11.92 -30.21
CA GLY A 398 -8.37 13.06 -29.82
C GLY A 398 -8.94 14.42 -30.22
N GLU A 399 -9.51 14.54 -31.43
CA GLU A 399 -10.13 15.78 -31.94
C GLU A 399 -11.23 16.31 -31.01
N ARG A 400 -11.97 15.43 -30.33
CA ARG A 400 -13.01 15.82 -29.38
C ARG A 400 -12.44 16.55 -28.16
N TYR A 401 -11.27 16.13 -27.70
CA TYR A 401 -10.64 16.63 -26.47
C TYR A 401 -9.57 17.70 -26.71
N GLU A 402 -9.17 17.90 -27.97
CA GLU A 402 -8.14 18.86 -28.37
C GLU A 402 -8.48 20.28 -27.93
N SER A 403 -9.74 20.70 -28.03
CA SER A 403 -10.18 22.04 -27.64
C SER A 403 -9.93 22.32 -26.16
N VAL A 404 -10.35 21.41 -25.28
CA VAL A 404 -10.17 21.51 -23.81
C VAL A 404 -8.69 21.38 -23.44
N ALA A 405 -7.94 20.48 -24.09
CA ALA A 405 -6.51 20.35 -23.84
C ALA A 405 -5.72 21.60 -24.23
N ALA A 406 -6.04 22.22 -25.37
CA ALA A 406 -5.44 23.48 -25.82
C ALA A 406 -5.82 24.65 -24.91
N GLU A 407 -7.05 24.65 -24.37
CA GLU A 407 -7.49 25.60 -23.36
C GLU A 407 -6.68 25.49 -22.05
N ILE A 408 -6.49 24.27 -21.53
CA ILE A 408 -5.66 24.03 -20.35
C ILE A 408 -4.22 24.49 -20.60
N ASP A 409 -3.65 24.17 -21.77
CA ASP A 409 -2.29 24.60 -22.14
C ASP A 409 -2.14 26.13 -22.11
N ARG A 410 -3.14 26.86 -22.64
CA ARG A 410 -3.17 28.32 -22.58
C ARG A 410 -3.28 28.82 -21.14
N GLY A 411 -4.09 28.19 -20.30
CA GLY A 411 -4.21 28.54 -18.89
C GLY A 411 -2.88 28.38 -18.13
N LEU A 412 -2.17 27.28 -18.33
CA LEU A 412 -0.87 27.03 -17.71
C LEU A 412 0.20 28.00 -18.20
N ARG A 413 0.23 28.30 -19.52
CA ARG A 413 1.13 29.32 -20.07
C ARG A 413 0.81 30.71 -19.54
N PHE A 414 -0.47 31.03 -19.34
CA PHE A 414 -0.88 32.29 -18.72
C PHE A 414 -0.39 32.41 -17.28
N MET A 415 -0.54 31.37 -16.46
CA MET A 415 0.01 31.34 -15.09
C MET A 415 1.53 31.56 -15.09
N SER A 416 2.25 30.88 -15.98
CA SER A 416 3.69 31.07 -16.15
C SER A 416 4.06 32.48 -16.61
N ALA A 417 3.31 33.06 -17.56
CA ALA A 417 3.52 34.43 -18.04
C ALA A 417 3.23 35.50 -16.96
N CYS A 418 2.31 35.23 -16.03
CA CYS A 418 2.06 36.05 -14.86
C CYS A 418 3.13 35.89 -13.75
N GLY A 419 4.13 35.03 -13.94
CA GLY A 419 5.20 34.80 -12.97
C GLY A 419 4.77 33.97 -11.77
N VAL A 420 3.73 33.12 -11.90
CA VAL A 420 3.31 32.21 -10.84
C VAL A 420 4.30 31.04 -10.75
N ASP A 421 5.23 31.13 -9.80
CA ASP A 421 6.13 30.04 -9.40
C ASP A 421 5.94 29.77 -7.91
N ASP A 422 4.91 28.99 -7.58
CA ASP A 422 4.59 28.61 -6.20
C ASP A 422 4.96 27.14 -5.98
N SER A 423 5.58 26.87 -4.84
CA SER A 423 5.76 25.53 -4.25
C SER A 423 4.49 24.64 -4.31
N SER A 424 3.30 25.24 -4.23
CA SER A 424 2.01 24.55 -4.33
C SER A 424 1.74 23.91 -5.71
N LEU A 425 2.46 24.33 -6.77
CA LEU A 425 2.39 23.75 -8.11
C LEU A 425 3.35 22.57 -8.33
N HIS A 426 4.28 22.36 -7.38
CA HIS A 426 5.36 21.38 -7.50
C HIS A 426 5.13 20.11 -6.66
N ALA A 427 4.30 20.20 -5.62
CA ALA A 427 3.91 19.08 -4.76
C ALA A 427 2.39 18.99 -4.66
N VAL A 428 1.87 17.76 -4.68
CA VAL A 428 0.41 17.53 -4.62
C VAL A 428 0.06 16.74 -3.38
N GLN A 429 -0.95 17.21 -2.67
CA GLN A 429 -1.57 16.44 -1.60
C GLN A 429 -2.40 15.32 -2.20
N PHE A 430 -2.10 14.10 -1.77
CA PHE A 430 -2.73 12.87 -2.22
C PHE A 430 -3.06 12.02 -1.01
N TYR A 431 -4.34 11.70 -0.86
CA TYR A 431 -4.84 10.97 0.30
C TYR A 431 -5.12 9.52 -0.05
N ALA A 432 -5.16 8.66 0.95
CA ALA A 432 -5.45 7.22 0.82
C ALA A 432 -6.82 6.89 1.42
N SER A 433 -7.51 5.93 0.81
CA SER A 433 -8.82 5.48 1.23
C SER A 433 -9.07 4.02 0.89
N HIS A 434 -9.92 3.39 1.69
CA HIS A 434 -10.44 2.04 1.46
C HIS A 434 -11.80 1.84 2.16
N GLU A 435 -12.50 0.77 1.77
CA GLU A 435 -13.70 0.30 2.46
C GLU A 435 -13.31 -0.21 3.85
N ALA A 436 -13.82 0.42 4.91
CA ALA A 436 -13.65 -0.06 6.28
C ALA A 436 -14.50 -1.32 6.47
N LEU A 437 -13.92 -2.48 6.14
CA LEU A 437 -14.64 -3.74 6.02
C LEU A 437 -14.25 -4.74 7.11
N VAL A 438 -12.97 -5.03 7.26
CA VAL A 438 -12.47 -6.05 8.19
C VAL A 438 -12.24 -5.40 9.54
N LEU A 439 -13.19 -5.51 10.46
CA LEU A 439 -13.16 -4.76 11.72
C LEU A 439 -11.97 -5.12 12.60
N ASP A 440 -11.40 -6.32 12.46
CA ASP A 440 -10.16 -6.70 13.13
C ASP A 440 -8.94 -5.89 12.66
N TYR A 441 -8.91 -5.49 11.39
CA TYR A 441 -7.88 -4.61 10.85
C TYR A 441 -8.10 -3.17 11.32
N GLU A 442 -9.30 -2.63 11.07
CA GLU A 442 -9.62 -1.22 11.35
C GLU A 442 -9.49 -0.92 12.85
N ARG A 443 -9.99 -1.79 13.73
CA ARG A 443 -9.88 -1.59 15.19
C ARG A 443 -8.44 -1.61 15.69
N ALA A 444 -7.57 -2.39 15.05
CA ALA A 444 -6.16 -2.48 15.43
C ALA A 444 -5.37 -1.25 14.96
N MET A 445 -5.88 -0.53 13.94
CA MET A 445 -5.28 0.69 13.42
C MET A 445 -5.80 1.97 14.10
N LEU A 446 -6.66 1.85 15.10
CA LEU A 446 -7.11 2.98 15.92
C LEU A 446 -5.95 3.60 16.70
N ARG A 447 -5.84 4.92 16.68
CA ARG A 447 -4.90 5.71 17.48
C ARG A 447 -5.61 6.90 18.11
N LEU A 448 -5.28 7.18 19.36
CA LEU A 448 -5.81 8.31 20.11
C LEU A 448 -4.88 9.52 19.94
N ASP A 449 -5.42 10.62 19.46
CA ASP A 449 -4.75 11.92 19.49
C ASP A 449 -5.22 12.70 20.72
N THR A 450 -4.27 13.17 21.52
CA THR A 450 -4.51 13.96 22.75
C THR A 450 -3.90 15.36 22.66
N SER A 451 -3.43 15.76 21.47
CA SER A 451 -2.80 17.06 21.25
C SER A 451 -3.78 18.25 21.28
N GLY A 452 -5.08 18.01 21.07
CA GLY A 452 -6.14 19.02 21.14
C GLY A 452 -6.89 19.06 22.48
N ASP A 453 -7.82 20.00 22.60
CA ASP A 453 -8.63 20.23 23.82
C ASP A 453 -9.45 19.00 24.25
N GLN A 454 -9.87 18.19 23.29
CA GLN A 454 -10.56 16.92 23.52
C GLN A 454 -9.83 15.80 22.79
N PRO A 455 -9.62 14.64 23.45
CA PRO A 455 -9.07 13.47 22.79
C PRO A 455 -9.94 13.07 21.59
N ARG A 456 -9.30 12.66 20.50
CA ARG A 456 -9.98 12.19 19.29
C ARG A 456 -9.42 10.85 18.87
N LEU A 457 -10.31 9.92 18.58
CA LEU A 457 -9.95 8.61 18.06
C LEU A 457 -9.91 8.68 16.54
N TYR A 458 -8.83 8.20 15.92
CA TYR A 458 -8.68 8.12 14.47
C TYR A 458 -8.39 6.68 14.10
N ASP A 459 -8.98 6.22 13.00
CA ASP A 459 -8.47 5.04 12.30
C ASP A 459 -7.38 5.51 11.35
N LEU A 460 -6.12 5.17 11.66
CA LEU A 460 -4.98 5.61 10.86
C LEU A 460 -4.52 4.56 9.83
N SER A 461 -5.41 3.63 9.47
CA SER A 461 -5.25 2.75 8.31
C SER A 461 -5.37 3.52 6.98
N GLY A 462 -6.17 4.59 6.95
CA GLY A 462 -6.41 5.45 5.78
C GLY A 462 -6.80 6.88 6.18
N HIS A 463 -6.80 7.80 5.22
CA HIS A 463 -7.20 9.20 5.50
C HIS A 463 -8.72 9.36 5.47
N PHE A 464 -9.35 8.73 4.48
CA PHE A 464 -10.79 8.68 4.27
C PHE A 464 -11.23 7.22 4.23
N LEU A 465 -12.31 6.89 4.92
CA LEU A 465 -12.82 5.52 4.98
C LEU A 465 -14.28 5.52 4.55
N TRP A 466 -14.77 4.42 3.97
CA TRP A 466 -16.20 4.31 3.67
C TRP A 466 -16.83 3.01 4.13
N VAL A 467 -18.14 3.06 4.39
CA VAL A 467 -18.98 1.89 4.64
C VAL A 467 -19.68 1.50 3.34
N GLY A 468 -19.57 0.22 2.98
CA GLY A 468 -20.10 -0.33 1.74
C GLY A 468 -21.61 -0.60 1.78
N GLU A 469 -22.21 -0.81 0.60
CA GLU A 469 -23.64 -1.08 0.44
C GLU A 469 -24.11 -2.33 1.21
N ARG A 470 -23.22 -3.31 1.39
CA ARG A 470 -23.52 -4.59 2.07
C ARG A 470 -23.29 -4.54 3.57
N THR A 471 -22.67 -3.48 4.09
CA THR A 471 -22.25 -3.35 5.50
C THR A 471 -22.85 -2.12 6.19
N ARG A 472 -23.70 -1.36 5.49
CA ARG A 472 -24.36 -0.15 6.03
C ARG A 472 -25.62 -0.41 6.86
N GLN A 473 -25.77 -1.57 7.50
CA GLN A 473 -26.90 -1.78 8.39
C GLN A 473 -26.87 -0.72 9.50
N LEU A 474 -27.97 0.00 9.71
CA LEU A 474 -28.04 1.13 10.66
C LEU A 474 -27.58 0.74 12.06
N ASP A 475 -28.04 -0.41 12.55
CA ASP A 475 -27.65 -0.94 13.86
C ASP A 475 -26.47 -1.93 13.79
N GLY A 476 -25.76 -1.96 12.66
CA GLY A 476 -24.59 -2.79 12.42
C GLY A 476 -23.31 -2.20 13.03
N ALA A 477 -22.32 -3.07 13.19
CA ALA A 477 -21.03 -2.69 13.77
C ALA A 477 -20.25 -1.66 12.93
N HIS A 478 -20.37 -1.69 11.59
CA HIS A 478 -19.65 -0.78 10.71
C HIS A 478 -20.12 0.68 10.84
N ILE A 479 -21.43 0.92 10.95
CA ILE A 479 -21.97 2.26 11.20
C ILE A 479 -21.56 2.72 12.59
N ALA A 480 -21.76 1.88 13.61
CA ALA A 480 -21.37 2.21 14.98
C ALA A 480 -19.87 2.49 15.13
N PHE A 481 -19.01 1.78 14.40
CA PHE A 481 -17.56 2.06 14.36
C PHE A 481 -17.26 3.41 13.70
N ALA A 482 -17.92 3.72 12.58
CA ALA A 482 -17.74 4.98 11.87
C ALA A 482 -18.19 6.21 12.70
N GLU A 483 -19.17 6.06 13.59
CA GLU A 483 -19.59 7.08 14.57
C GLU A 483 -18.49 7.44 15.59
N LEU A 484 -17.53 6.54 15.83
CA LEU A 484 -16.47 6.74 16.84
C LEU A 484 -15.25 7.48 16.29
N ILE A 485 -14.89 7.20 15.04
CA ILE A 485 -13.63 7.66 14.47
C ILE A 485 -13.75 9.08 13.93
N SER A 486 -12.67 9.85 14.02
CA SER A 486 -12.62 11.26 13.63
C SER A 486 -12.31 11.46 12.15
N ASN A 487 -12.04 10.39 11.40
CA ASN A 487 -11.84 10.41 9.95
C ASN A 487 -13.08 10.94 9.21
N PRO A 488 -12.95 11.63 8.07
CA PRO A 488 -14.07 11.82 7.16
C PRO A 488 -14.56 10.46 6.63
N ILE A 489 -15.88 10.29 6.57
CA ILE A 489 -16.52 9.00 6.27
C ILE A 489 -17.36 9.10 5.00
N GLY A 490 -17.23 8.11 4.13
CA GLY A 490 -18.16 7.84 3.04
C GLY A 490 -19.18 6.76 3.40
N ILE A 491 -20.36 6.84 2.81
CA ILE A 491 -21.34 5.74 2.85
C ILE A 491 -21.92 5.53 1.46
N LYS A 492 -21.87 4.28 0.99
CA LYS A 492 -22.47 3.90 -0.30
C LYS A 492 -23.98 3.89 -0.15
N ILE A 493 -24.69 4.53 -1.09
CA ILE A 493 -26.15 4.47 -1.18
C ILE A 493 -26.56 3.92 -2.56
N GLY A 494 -27.28 2.80 -2.55
CA GLY A 494 -27.82 2.17 -3.73
C GLY A 494 -29.28 2.55 -4.04
N PRO A 495 -29.86 2.00 -5.13
CA PRO A 495 -31.20 2.35 -5.60
C PRO A 495 -32.34 1.93 -4.67
N GLY A 496 -32.05 1.21 -3.59
CA GLY A 496 -33.02 0.85 -2.55
C GLY A 496 -32.99 1.76 -1.32
N THR A 497 -32.08 2.73 -1.26
CA THR A 497 -32.01 3.68 -0.14
C THR A 497 -33.20 4.63 -0.18
N THR A 498 -33.88 4.80 0.94
CA THR A 498 -34.97 5.77 1.08
C THR A 498 -34.44 7.11 1.62
N PRO A 499 -35.15 8.23 1.39
CA PRO A 499 -34.79 9.52 1.98
C PRO A 499 -34.72 9.49 3.52
N GLU A 500 -35.62 8.75 4.17
CA GLU A 500 -35.64 8.58 5.63
C GLU A 500 -34.39 7.86 6.12
N GLN A 501 -33.99 6.79 5.42
CA GLN A 501 -32.78 6.05 5.77
C GLN A 501 -31.53 6.92 5.57
N ALA A 502 -31.50 7.74 4.51
CA ALA A 502 -30.40 8.66 4.26
C ALA A 502 -30.23 9.69 5.39
N ILE A 503 -31.33 10.26 5.89
CA ILE A 503 -31.30 11.16 7.04
C ILE A 503 -30.78 10.46 8.30
N GLU A 504 -31.21 9.23 8.56
CA GLU A 504 -30.75 8.53 9.76
C GLU A 504 -29.22 8.28 9.72
N TYR A 505 -28.65 8.03 8.54
CA TYR A 505 -27.19 7.99 8.39
C TYR A 505 -26.53 9.33 8.65
N VAL A 506 -27.12 10.43 8.16
CA VAL A 506 -26.61 11.79 8.37
C VAL A 506 -26.58 12.14 9.85
N GLU A 507 -27.68 11.93 10.56
CA GLU A 507 -27.81 12.22 11.99
C GLU A 507 -26.82 11.41 12.84
N ARG A 508 -26.55 10.15 12.47
CA ARG A 508 -25.59 9.30 13.19
C ARG A 508 -24.12 9.66 12.87
N LEU A 509 -23.77 9.85 11.60
CA LEU A 509 -22.37 9.97 11.16
C LEU A 509 -21.83 11.41 11.14
N ASP A 510 -22.73 12.40 11.15
CA ASP A 510 -22.43 13.83 11.23
C ASP A 510 -23.23 14.53 12.35
N PRO A 511 -23.14 14.06 13.61
CA PRO A 511 -24.01 14.55 14.70
C PRO A 511 -23.76 16.03 15.08
N ASN A 512 -22.62 16.58 14.66
CA ASN A 512 -22.21 17.95 14.98
C ASN A 512 -22.42 18.92 13.80
N ASN A 513 -23.02 18.45 12.68
CA ASN A 513 -23.18 19.22 11.45
C ASN A 513 -21.85 19.86 10.98
N GLU A 514 -20.83 19.01 10.83
CA GLU A 514 -19.49 19.39 10.38
C GLU A 514 -19.42 19.24 8.85
N PRO A 515 -19.34 20.32 8.07
CA PRO A 515 -19.36 20.22 6.61
C PRO A 515 -18.28 19.28 6.08
N GLY A 516 -18.66 18.35 5.21
CA GLY A 516 -17.75 17.39 4.59
C GLY A 516 -17.27 16.26 5.52
N ARG A 517 -17.76 16.17 6.75
CA ARG A 517 -17.57 15.01 7.63
C ARG A 517 -18.11 13.74 6.98
N LEU A 518 -19.31 13.82 6.40
CA LEU A 518 -19.99 12.72 5.73
C LEU A 518 -20.06 12.95 4.22
N THR A 519 -19.76 11.90 3.46
CA THR A 519 -19.95 11.81 2.01
C THR A 519 -21.00 10.75 1.69
N LEU A 520 -22.09 11.13 1.02
CA LEU A 520 -23.08 10.20 0.49
C LEU A 520 -22.67 9.80 -0.93
N ILE A 521 -22.27 8.54 -1.10
CA ILE A 521 -21.71 7.99 -2.34
C ILE A 521 -22.81 7.26 -3.12
N SER A 522 -23.43 7.96 -4.08
CA SER A 522 -24.54 7.49 -4.90
C SER A 522 -24.09 6.50 -5.97
N ARG A 523 -24.66 5.29 -5.99
CA ARG A 523 -24.41 4.25 -6.99
C ARG A 523 -25.71 3.63 -7.50
N MET A 524 -26.60 4.45 -8.06
CA MET A 524 -27.97 4.06 -8.38
C MET A 524 -28.07 3.19 -9.63
N GLY A 525 -27.10 3.30 -10.54
CA GLY A 525 -27.21 2.87 -11.92
C GLY A 525 -27.78 3.98 -12.81
N ASN A 526 -27.28 4.05 -14.04
CA ASN A 526 -27.61 5.12 -14.99
C ASN A 526 -29.13 5.27 -15.25
N GLY A 527 -29.83 4.13 -15.29
CA GLY A 527 -31.29 4.09 -15.49
C GLY A 527 -32.14 4.43 -14.25
N LYS A 528 -31.54 4.76 -13.10
CA LYS A 528 -32.29 5.05 -11.85
C LYS A 528 -31.87 6.32 -11.14
N VAL A 529 -30.66 6.85 -11.41
CA VAL A 529 -30.11 8.00 -10.68
C VAL A 529 -31.02 9.23 -10.74
N ARG A 530 -31.64 9.49 -11.90
CA ARG A 530 -32.52 10.66 -12.14
C ARG A 530 -33.85 10.59 -11.39
N ASP A 531 -34.28 9.38 -11.01
CA ASP A 531 -35.57 9.13 -10.36
C ASP A 531 -35.42 9.01 -8.84
N VAL A 532 -34.39 8.30 -8.37
CA VAL A 532 -34.25 7.95 -6.95
C VAL A 532 -33.53 9.04 -6.16
N LEU A 533 -32.41 9.53 -6.68
CA LEU A 533 -31.54 10.48 -5.98
C LEU A 533 -32.21 11.81 -5.58
N PRO A 534 -33.11 12.43 -6.38
CA PRO A 534 -33.65 13.75 -6.07
C PRO A 534 -34.33 13.81 -4.69
N SER A 535 -35.18 12.84 -4.39
CA SER A 535 -35.91 12.78 -3.11
C SER A 535 -34.99 12.65 -1.91
N ILE A 536 -33.85 11.96 -2.07
CA ILE A 536 -32.83 11.80 -1.05
C ILE A 536 -32.08 13.13 -0.85
N VAL A 537 -31.68 13.79 -1.94
CA VAL A 537 -30.98 15.08 -1.91
C VAL A 537 -31.83 16.16 -1.26
N GLU A 538 -33.11 16.27 -1.64
CA GLU A 538 -34.05 17.22 -1.05
C GLU A 538 -34.19 17.02 0.46
N LYS A 539 -34.38 15.77 0.89
CA LYS A 539 -34.58 15.44 2.31
C LYS A 539 -33.34 15.76 3.14
N VAL A 540 -32.16 15.38 2.68
CA VAL A 540 -30.88 15.66 3.34
C VAL A 540 -30.56 17.15 3.34
N THR A 541 -30.82 17.86 2.25
CA THR A 541 -30.63 19.32 2.20
C THR A 541 -31.55 20.02 3.20
N ALA A 542 -32.79 19.54 3.36
CA ALA A 542 -33.76 20.11 4.29
C ALA A 542 -33.40 19.88 5.79
N SER A 543 -32.52 18.94 6.13
CA SER A 543 -32.05 18.78 7.51
C SER A 543 -30.98 19.81 7.90
N GLY A 544 -30.43 20.55 6.93
CA GLY A 544 -29.40 21.57 7.15
C GLY A 544 -27.98 21.01 7.28
N HIS A 545 -27.78 19.71 7.08
CA HIS A 545 -26.46 19.10 7.03
C HIS A 545 -25.78 19.33 5.68
N GLN A 546 -24.47 19.60 5.72
CA GLN A 546 -23.66 19.81 4.53
C GLN A 546 -22.79 18.58 4.24
N VAL A 547 -23.42 17.57 3.64
CA VAL A 547 -22.73 16.38 3.15
C VAL A 547 -22.06 16.65 1.81
N ILE A 548 -21.06 15.84 1.47
CA ILE A 548 -20.58 15.75 0.08
C ILE A 548 -21.46 14.76 -0.67
N TRP A 549 -22.02 15.19 -1.80
CA TRP A 549 -22.64 14.28 -2.76
C TRP A 549 -21.57 13.78 -3.73
N GLN A 550 -21.34 12.47 -3.75
CA GLN A 550 -20.35 11.85 -4.64
C GLN A 550 -21.02 10.81 -5.53
N CYS A 551 -20.71 10.82 -6.83
CA CYS A 551 -21.22 9.83 -7.78
C CYS A 551 -20.24 8.65 -7.92
N ASP A 552 -20.72 7.44 -7.69
CA ASP A 552 -20.06 6.17 -8.04
C ASP A 552 -20.79 5.54 -9.25
N PRO A 553 -20.38 5.88 -10.48
CA PRO A 553 -21.03 5.40 -11.69
C PRO A 553 -20.65 3.95 -12.06
N MET A 554 -19.90 3.27 -11.21
CA MET A 554 -19.27 1.99 -11.54
C MET A 554 -20.12 0.82 -11.04
N HIS A 555 -20.37 0.80 -9.72
CA HIS A 555 -21.02 -0.33 -9.07
C HIS A 555 -22.51 -0.45 -9.44
N GLY A 556 -23.14 0.64 -9.90
CA GLY A 556 -24.50 0.70 -10.44
C GLY A 556 -24.69 -0.04 -11.77
N ASN A 557 -23.63 -0.12 -12.59
CA ASN A 557 -23.73 -0.41 -14.03
C ASN A 557 -23.02 -1.70 -14.46
N THR A 558 -22.76 -2.59 -13.51
CA THR A 558 -22.06 -3.84 -13.81
C THR A 558 -23.02 -4.89 -14.36
N HIS A 559 -22.60 -5.61 -15.40
CA HIS A 559 -23.32 -6.72 -16.01
C HIS A 559 -22.35 -7.83 -16.44
N GLU A 560 -22.86 -8.98 -16.84
CA GLU A 560 -22.08 -10.08 -17.40
C GLU A 560 -22.17 -10.01 -18.94
N ALA A 561 -21.02 -10.01 -19.60
CA ALA A 561 -20.90 -10.03 -21.05
C ALA A 561 -21.30 -11.39 -21.63
N SER A 562 -21.50 -11.45 -22.95
CA SER A 562 -21.80 -12.72 -23.65
C SER A 562 -20.68 -13.76 -23.52
N THR A 563 -19.45 -13.30 -23.27
CA THR A 563 -18.26 -14.11 -23.04
C THR A 563 -18.10 -14.59 -21.59
N GLY A 564 -19.02 -14.25 -20.69
CA GLY A 564 -18.98 -14.63 -19.27
C GLY A 564 -18.10 -13.75 -18.39
N TYR A 565 -17.43 -12.75 -18.95
CA TYR A 565 -16.70 -11.74 -18.18
C TYR A 565 -17.66 -10.74 -17.54
N LYS A 566 -17.41 -10.40 -16.29
CA LYS A 566 -18.07 -9.27 -15.63
C LYS A 566 -17.52 -7.97 -16.23
N THR A 567 -18.37 -7.12 -16.77
CA THR A 567 -17.95 -5.86 -17.40
C THR A 567 -18.89 -4.70 -17.08
N ARG A 568 -18.50 -3.49 -17.50
CA ARG A 568 -19.27 -2.24 -17.43
C ARG A 568 -19.13 -1.55 -18.78
N HIS A 569 -20.20 -0.96 -19.27
CA HIS A 569 -20.15 -0.19 -20.51
C HIS A 569 -19.84 1.28 -20.20
N PHE A 570 -18.85 1.85 -20.89
CA PHE A 570 -18.39 3.22 -20.68
C PHE A 570 -19.54 4.24 -20.76
N ASP A 571 -20.41 4.15 -21.77
CA ASP A 571 -21.54 5.07 -21.92
C ASP A 571 -22.51 5.06 -20.72
N ARG A 572 -22.71 3.90 -20.08
CA ARG A 572 -23.56 3.82 -18.89
C ARG A 572 -22.89 4.47 -17.68
N ILE A 573 -21.57 4.35 -17.58
CA ILE A 573 -20.78 5.02 -16.55
C ILE A 573 -20.93 6.54 -16.74
N VAL A 574 -20.71 7.04 -17.95
CA VAL A 574 -20.86 8.46 -18.28
C VAL A 574 -22.28 8.95 -18.02
N ASP A 575 -23.31 8.20 -18.45
CA ASP A 575 -24.71 8.59 -18.29
C ASP A 575 -25.17 8.66 -16.82
N GLU A 576 -24.62 7.82 -15.93
CA GLU A 576 -24.91 7.97 -14.50
C GLU A 576 -24.32 9.25 -13.92
N VAL A 577 -23.09 9.63 -14.32
CA VAL A 577 -22.51 10.92 -13.89
C VAL A 577 -23.32 12.08 -14.47
N GLN A 578 -23.67 12.02 -15.75
CA GLN A 578 -24.52 13.03 -16.39
C GLN A 578 -25.86 13.20 -15.65
N GLY A 579 -26.55 12.10 -15.34
CA GLY A 579 -27.80 12.13 -14.59
C GLY A 579 -27.63 12.64 -13.15
N PHE A 580 -26.50 12.35 -12.51
CA PHE A 580 -26.16 12.89 -11.19
C PHE A 580 -26.02 14.43 -11.25
N PHE A 581 -25.30 14.97 -12.24
CA PHE A 581 -25.17 16.42 -12.44
C PHE A 581 -26.52 17.08 -12.73
N GLU A 582 -27.36 16.48 -13.59
CA GLU A 582 -28.71 16.99 -13.88
C GLU A 582 -29.58 17.10 -12.63
N VAL A 583 -29.52 16.11 -11.73
CA VAL A 583 -30.24 16.14 -10.45
C VAL A 583 -29.77 17.33 -9.60
N HIS A 584 -28.46 17.50 -9.46
CA HIS A 584 -27.88 18.57 -8.64
C HIS A 584 -28.16 19.96 -9.22
N HIS A 585 -28.02 20.14 -10.54
CA HIS A 585 -28.35 21.38 -11.21
C HIS A 585 -29.83 21.76 -11.03
N ARG A 586 -30.75 20.79 -11.24
CA ARG A 586 -32.19 21.01 -11.05
C ARG A 586 -32.55 21.41 -9.63
N LEU A 587 -31.86 20.85 -8.64
CA LEU A 587 -32.11 21.12 -7.22
C LEU A 587 -31.31 22.31 -6.67
N GLY A 588 -30.41 22.91 -7.46
CA GLY A 588 -29.51 23.97 -7.00
C GLY A 588 -28.54 23.51 -5.90
N THR A 589 -28.14 22.24 -5.93
CA THR A 589 -27.20 21.64 -4.96
C THR A 589 -25.87 21.33 -5.64
N HIS A 590 -24.81 21.11 -4.85
CA HIS A 590 -23.46 20.91 -5.39
C HIS A 590 -23.19 19.44 -5.78
N PRO A 591 -22.85 19.13 -7.05
CA PRO A 591 -22.32 17.82 -7.42
C PRO A 591 -20.88 17.69 -6.91
N GLY A 592 -20.71 17.19 -5.70
CA GLY A 592 -19.48 17.28 -4.92
C GLY A 592 -18.29 16.45 -5.41
N GLY A 593 -18.49 15.40 -6.22
CA GLY A 593 -17.36 14.60 -6.69
C GLY A 593 -17.73 13.30 -7.40
N ILE A 594 -16.70 12.56 -7.83
CA ILE A 594 -16.81 11.22 -8.41
C ILE A 594 -15.94 10.20 -7.66
N HIS A 595 -16.38 8.93 -7.69
CA HIS A 595 -15.72 7.77 -7.11
C HIS A 595 -15.65 6.66 -8.17
N ILE A 596 -14.47 6.44 -8.73
CA ILE A 596 -14.29 5.54 -9.89
C ILE A 596 -13.26 4.45 -9.61
N GLU A 597 -13.42 3.31 -10.27
CA GLU A 597 -12.44 2.22 -10.25
C GLU A 597 -11.61 2.29 -11.54
N LEU A 598 -10.31 2.54 -11.42
CA LEU A 598 -9.40 2.76 -12.54
C LEU A 598 -8.04 2.09 -12.34
N THR A 599 -7.31 1.89 -13.42
CA THR A 599 -5.87 1.54 -13.40
C THR A 599 -5.09 2.39 -14.41
N GLY A 600 -3.81 2.61 -14.13
CA GLY A 600 -2.82 3.24 -15.02
C GLY A 600 -2.29 2.30 -16.12
N GLU A 601 -2.89 1.13 -16.26
CA GLU A 601 -2.60 0.13 -17.28
C GLU A 601 -3.60 0.21 -18.45
N ASP A 602 -3.19 -0.39 -19.57
CA ASP A 602 -4.00 -0.55 -20.78
C ASP A 602 -4.72 -1.91 -20.75
N VAL A 603 -5.64 -2.05 -19.79
CA VAL A 603 -6.47 -3.24 -19.57
C VAL A 603 -7.72 -3.22 -20.44
N THR A 604 -8.31 -4.39 -20.66
CA THR A 604 -9.56 -4.57 -21.44
C THR A 604 -10.66 -5.09 -20.52
N GLU A 605 -11.10 -4.25 -19.58
CA GLU A 605 -12.04 -4.64 -18.53
C GLU A 605 -13.43 -4.02 -18.70
N CYS A 606 -13.51 -2.76 -19.14
CA CYS A 606 -14.75 -2.07 -19.47
C CYS A 606 -14.94 -1.94 -20.99
N LEU A 607 -16.17 -2.15 -21.45
CA LEU A 607 -16.56 -2.01 -22.85
C LEU A 607 -16.67 -0.53 -23.28
N GLY A 608 -16.48 -0.27 -24.58
CA GLY A 608 -16.65 1.05 -25.18
C GLY A 608 -15.49 2.01 -24.93
N GLY A 609 -15.81 3.31 -24.84
CA GLY A 609 -14.83 4.39 -24.89
C GLY A 609 -14.30 4.60 -26.31
N ALA A 610 -13.36 5.53 -26.48
CA ALA A 610 -12.77 5.86 -27.78
C ALA A 610 -12.04 4.66 -28.46
N GLN A 611 -11.65 3.65 -27.68
CA GLN A 611 -11.04 2.41 -28.18
C GLN A 611 -12.07 1.38 -28.69
N GLU A 612 -13.37 1.63 -28.50
CA GLU A 612 -14.47 0.73 -28.89
C GLU A 612 -14.29 -0.72 -28.40
N ILE A 613 -13.84 -0.90 -27.16
CA ILE A 613 -13.58 -2.23 -26.57
C ILE A 613 -14.85 -3.07 -26.62
N SER A 614 -14.79 -4.22 -27.30
CA SER A 614 -15.89 -5.16 -27.47
C SER A 614 -15.82 -6.33 -26.49
N ASP A 615 -16.90 -7.13 -26.41
CA ASP A 615 -16.95 -8.37 -25.62
C ASP A 615 -15.78 -9.33 -25.94
N ALA A 616 -15.31 -9.35 -27.19
CA ALA A 616 -14.23 -10.21 -27.64
C ALA A 616 -12.85 -9.73 -27.15
N ASP A 617 -12.69 -8.41 -26.98
CA ASP A 617 -11.44 -7.80 -26.53
C ASP A 617 -11.20 -8.02 -25.04
N LEU A 618 -12.27 -8.27 -24.27
CA LEU A 618 -12.18 -8.47 -22.81
C LEU A 618 -11.12 -9.52 -22.43
N ALA A 619 -11.05 -10.63 -23.17
CA ALA A 619 -10.11 -11.73 -22.89
C ALA A 619 -8.64 -11.37 -23.11
N GLY A 620 -8.33 -10.22 -23.74
CA GLY A 620 -6.96 -9.81 -24.04
C GLY A 620 -6.14 -9.50 -22.79
N ARG A 621 -6.64 -8.57 -21.97
CA ARG A 621 -5.97 -8.06 -20.75
C ARG A 621 -6.97 -7.78 -19.63
N TYR A 622 -7.69 -8.81 -19.20
CA TYR A 622 -8.55 -8.76 -18.02
C TYR A 622 -7.73 -9.09 -16.76
N GLU A 623 -7.24 -8.08 -16.05
CA GLU A 623 -6.22 -8.24 -14.98
C GLU A 623 -6.78 -8.00 -13.56
N THR A 624 -7.98 -7.42 -13.43
CA THR A 624 -8.61 -7.15 -12.14
C THR A 624 -8.85 -8.42 -11.31
N ALA A 625 -8.60 -8.31 -10.00
CA ALA A 625 -8.92 -9.35 -9.02
C ALA A 625 -10.40 -9.36 -8.61
N CYS A 626 -11.20 -8.36 -9.02
CA CYS A 626 -12.61 -8.27 -8.65
C CYS A 626 -13.47 -7.66 -9.76
N ASP A 627 -13.76 -6.35 -9.70
CA ASP A 627 -14.63 -5.68 -10.66
C ASP A 627 -13.82 -5.01 -11.78
N PRO A 628 -14.40 -4.91 -12.99
CA PRO A 628 -13.77 -4.29 -14.16
C PRO A 628 -13.49 -2.80 -13.95
N ARG A 629 -12.25 -2.37 -14.16
CA ARG A 629 -11.76 -1.01 -14.00
C ARG A 629 -11.77 -0.27 -15.34
N LEU A 630 -11.93 1.06 -15.28
CA LEU A 630 -11.58 1.89 -16.43
C LEU A 630 -10.07 1.78 -16.67
N ASN A 631 -9.68 1.55 -17.91
CA ASN A 631 -8.27 1.64 -18.28
C ASN A 631 -7.81 3.11 -18.29
N THR A 632 -6.53 3.34 -18.58
CA THR A 632 -5.97 4.70 -18.57
C THR A 632 -6.69 5.64 -19.54
N GLN A 633 -6.99 5.19 -20.76
CA GLN A 633 -7.60 6.05 -21.78
C GLN A 633 -9.05 6.39 -21.43
N GLN A 634 -9.85 5.38 -21.06
CA GLN A 634 -11.23 5.58 -20.63
C GLN A 634 -11.32 6.47 -19.39
N SER A 635 -10.35 6.38 -18.46
CA SER A 635 -10.30 7.25 -17.28
C SER A 635 -10.09 8.72 -17.65
N LEU A 636 -9.16 8.99 -18.58
CA LEU A 636 -8.92 10.35 -19.08
C LEU A 636 -10.10 10.86 -19.89
N GLU A 637 -10.67 10.02 -20.74
CA GLU A 637 -11.89 10.30 -21.49
C GLU A 637 -13.03 10.75 -20.57
N LEU A 638 -13.27 9.99 -19.49
CA LEU A 638 -14.26 10.35 -18.48
C LEU A 638 -13.96 11.71 -17.83
N ALA A 639 -12.70 12.01 -17.50
CA ALA A 639 -12.34 13.31 -16.92
C ALA A 639 -12.68 14.49 -17.84
N PHE A 640 -12.44 14.37 -19.16
CA PHE A 640 -12.82 15.40 -20.11
C PHE A 640 -14.33 15.57 -20.20
N LEU A 641 -15.10 14.47 -20.26
CA LEU A 641 -16.56 14.52 -20.29
C LEU A 641 -17.14 15.15 -19.02
N VAL A 642 -16.62 14.78 -17.85
CA VAL A 642 -17.06 15.37 -16.58
C VAL A 642 -16.64 16.84 -16.47
N ALA A 643 -15.49 17.22 -17.01
CA ALA A 643 -15.09 18.63 -17.09
C ALA A 643 -16.04 19.47 -17.97
N GLU A 644 -16.61 18.89 -19.03
CA GLU A 644 -17.68 19.54 -19.81
C GLU A 644 -18.96 19.69 -18.98
N MET A 645 -19.36 18.65 -18.23
CA MET A 645 -20.53 18.69 -17.34
C MET A 645 -20.40 19.76 -16.24
N LEU A 646 -19.18 20.00 -15.75
CA LEU A 646 -18.89 21.03 -14.74
C LEU A 646 -18.95 22.47 -15.28
N ARG A 647 -18.87 22.66 -16.61
CA ARG A 647 -18.93 23.98 -17.26
C ARG A 647 -20.37 24.43 -17.58
N GLY A 648 -21.31 23.49 -17.66
CA GLY A 648 -22.74 23.74 -17.91
C GLY A 648 -23.52 23.91 -16.62
#